data_AF-K3Z4G2-F1
#
_entry.id   AF-K3Z4G2-F1
#
_cell.length_a   1.000
_cell.length_b   1.000
_cell.length_c   1.000
_cell.angle_alpha   90.00
_cell.angle_beta   90.00
_cell.angle_gamma   90.00
#
_symmetry.space_group_name_H-M   'P 1'
#
loop_
_entity.id
_entity.type
_entity.pdbx_description
1 polymer ?
#
loop_
_entity_poly.entity_id
_entity_poly.type
_entity_poly.pdbx_seq_one_letter_code
_entity_poly.pdbx_strand_id
1 'polypeptide(L)'
;MAAGETTTPPFSSVHVNRRLATANRLMAAVHAALAAAAIAHRALHLHQLSGGVARNAAMVAADLTLLFLWTLSQSGLWRPVSRAAFPDRLLESRRRGDLPAVDVLVVTADPDKEPALGVMNTVVSAMALDYHGGRLSVYLSDDAGSPLTLMAARKAYAFARAWVPFCRRYSVQCPWPDRYFAGDDGQDDGGDRCGEAAEERRRMKKMYETFKGDIEEASKEKSISRSWTKEKRQDHDAYVEIITAGEEEDDDQQGEETMPLLVYVSREKRRASPHHFKAGALNALLRVSSLVSNAPYLLVLDCDMSCNSRSSALEAMCFHLDRSPPAPESLAFVQFPQMFHNLSPNDIYTNDLRYIFATRWIGQDGLRGPLLAGTGFYVRRDALYGAMPSAATSLPAHGAEFSSMETGELVRRFGHSDDLISSVRNLHLQKPPAAGRHRRRLPRDAALVASCAYETGTGWGDEVGFMYQSVVEDYFTGYRRFFSRGWTSAYCYPAPSSRPPFLGTMPTNLNDVLVQNKRWMSGLLAVGLSRRYCPLACRGLLAVSVPQAMTYAHFGFLSLYAFSALCYATLPQLCFLRGVPLFPDAAAAPWFAAAFASSLVQHLVEVSVARRGLAVRTWWNEQRFWMLNAVTAQLFGCVSAVQDTILVYI
;
A
#
# COMPACT_ATOMS: atom_id res chain seq x y z
N MET A 1 -37.18 -10.65 35.43
CA MET A 1 -36.25 -11.36 34.53
C MET A 1 -35.66 -10.34 33.57
N ALA A 2 -34.44 -9.89 33.82
CA ALA A 2 -33.73 -9.01 32.90
C ALA A 2 -33.37 -9.83 31.64
N ALA A 3 -33.80 -9.38 30.48
CA ALA A 3 -33.35 -9.92 29.20
C ALA A 3 -31.83 -9.73 29.15
N GLY A 4 -31.08 -10.83 29.17
CA GLY A 4 -29.64 -10.79 29.00
C GLY A 4 -29.33 -10.21 27.62
N GLU A 5 -28.58 -9.11 27.58
CA GLU A 5 -27.96 -8.62 26.35
C GLU A 5 -27.08 -9.75 25.79
N THR A 6 -27.54 -10.41 24.74
CA THR A 6 -26.70 -11.27 23.93
C THR A 6 -25.69 -10.37 23.23
N THR A 7 -24.52 -10.19 23.84
CA THR A 7 -23.40 -9.45 23.26
C THR A 7 -22.96 -10.19 22.00
N THR A 8 -23.16 -9.57 20.83
CA THR A 8 -22.66 -10.12 19.57
C THR A 8 -21.14 -10.31 19.69
N PRO A 9 -20.60 -11.48 19.34
CA PRO A 9 -19.18 -11.72 19.43
C PRO A 9 -18.42 -10.75 18.51
N PRO A 10 -17.20 -10.32 18.89
CA PRO A 10 -16.43 -9.38 18.09
C PRO A 10 -16.07 -9.98 16.73
N PHE A 11 -16.07 -9.14 15.69
CA PHE A 11 -15.71 -9.55 14.32
C PHE A 11 -14.21 -9.60 14.09
N SER A 12 -13.42 -9.06 15.01
CA SER A 12 -11.97 -9.06 14.97
C SER A 12 -11.37 -9.38 16.34
N SER A 13 -10.10 -9.76 16.36
CA SER A 13 -9.35 -9.93 17.59
C SER A 13 -7.92 -9.43 17.44
N VAL A 14 -7.30 -9.08 18.56
CA VAL A 14 -5.90 -8.67 18.63
C VAL A 14 -5.18 -9.46 19.71
N HIS A 15 -4.06 -10.08 19.34
CA HIS A 15 -3.21 -10.85 20.23
C HIS A 15 -1.83 -10.20 20.32
N VAL A 16 -1.41 -9.83 21.53
CA VAL A 16 -0.07 -9.30 21.77
C VAL A 16 0.89 -10.46 22.01
N ASN A 17 1.94 -10.58 21.20
CA ASN A 17 2.98 -11.57 21.42
C ASN A 17 3.92 -11.11 22.55
N ARG A 18 3.52 -11.36 23.80
CA ARG A 18 4.25 -10.92 25.00
C ARG A 18 5.67 -11.47 25.07
N ARG A 19 5.87 -12.72 24.66
CA ARG A 19 7.19 -13.37 24.69
C ARG A 19 8.16 -12.68 23.73
N LEU A 20 7.72 -12.46 22.49
CA LEU A 20 8.53 -11.75 21.49
C LEU A 20 8.78 -10.29 21.90
N ALA A 21 7.78 -9.60 22.45
CA ALA A 21 7.93 -8.25 22.95
C ALA A 21 9.00 -8.15 24.05
N THR A 22 8.97 -9.06 25.03
CA THR A 22 9.97 -9.11 26.10
C THR A 22 11.36 -9.42 25.56
N ALA A 23 11.48 -10.39 24.65
CA ALA A 23 12.75 -10.74 24.01
C ALA A 23 13.34 -9.55 23.23
N ASN A 24 12.53 -8.88 22.41
CA ASN A 24 12.95 -7.70 21.65
C ASN A 24 13.44 -6.57 22.55
N ARG A 25 12.72 -6.28 23.65
CA ARG A 25 13.10 -5.23 24.61
C ARG A 25 14.40 -5.57 25.34
N LEU A 26 14.60 -6.83 25.71
CA LEU A 26 15.84 -7.28 26.34
C LEU A 26 17.02 -7.16 25.38
N MET A 27 16.87 -7.66 24.14
CA MET A 27 17.91 -7.52 23.11
C MET A 27 18.22 -6.05 22.83
N ALA A 28 17.21 -5.20 22.78
CA ALA A 28 17.39 -3.76 22.59
C ALA A 28 18.16 -3.11 23.75
N ALA A 29 17.84 -3.46 25.00
CA ALA A 29 18.56 -2.96 26.18
C ALA A 29 20.03 -3.39 26.19
N VAL A 30 20.30 -4.67 25.86
CA VAL A 30 21.67 -5.20 25.76
C VAL A 30 22.44 -4.49 24.64
N HIS A 31 21.85 -4.36 23.45
CA HIS A 31 22.50 -3.69 22.33
C HIS A 31 22.76 -2.22 22.63
N ALA A 32 21.81 -1.51 23.26
CA ALA A 32 22.00 -0.12 23.67
C ALA A 32 23.19 0.04 24.63
N ALA A 33 23.33 -0.86 25.62
CA ALA A 33 24.46 -0.83 26.54
C ALA A 33 25.80 -1.09 25.84
N LEU A 34 25.84 -2.08 24.94
CA LEU A 34 27.05 -2.41 24.17
C LEU A 34 27.44 -1.28 23.21
N ALA A 35 26.47 -0.70 22.49
CA ALA A 35 26.69 0.42 21.59
C ALA A 35 27.15 1.68 22.35
N ALA A 36 26.55 1.98 23.51
CA ALA A 36 26.96 3.07 24.37
C ALA A 36 28.40 2.89 24.87
N ALA A 37 28.77 1.68 25.30
CA ALA A 37 30.14 1.38 25.71
C ALA A 37 31.14 1.54 24.56
N ALA A 38 30.82 1.03 23.37
CA ALA A 38 31.67 1.14 22.19
C ALA A 38 31.88 2.62 21.77
N ILE A 39 30.81 3.41 21.73
CA ILE A 39 30.85 4.83 21.36
C ILE A 39 31.60 5.66 22.43
N ALA A 40 31.34 5.42 23.72
CA ALA A 40 32.05 6.09 24.81
C ALA A 40 33.56 5.80 24.76
N HIS A 41 33.93 4.54 24.51
CA HIS A 41 35.33 4.17 24.34
C HIS A 41 35.96 4.87 23.12
N ARG A 42 35.25 4.96 21.99
CA ARG A 42 35.75 5.73 20.83
C ARG A 42 35.94 7.21 21.17
N ALA A 43 35.00 7.80 21.91
CA ALA A 43 35.02 9.20 22.30
C ALA A 43 36.19 9.54 23.25
N LEU A 44 36.51 8.65 24.19
CA LEU A 44 37.61 8.85 25.13
C LEU A 44 38.99 8.76 24.45
N HIS A 45 39.15 7.87 23.47
CA HIS A 45 40.43 7.67 22.76
C HIS A 45 40.62 8.60 21.55
N LEU A 46 39.60 9.34 21.14
CA LEU A 46 39.69 10.41 20.13
C LEU A 46 40.73 11.48 20.49
N HIS A 47 40.93 11.75 21.79
CA HIS A 47 41.88 12.76 22.28
C HIS A 47 43.35 12.30 22.24
N GLN A 48 43.59 10.99 22.16
CA GLN A 48 44.93 10.39 22.21
C GLN A 48 45.57 10.20 20.82
N LEU A 49 44.78 10.24 19.75
CA LEU A 49 45.27 10.05 18.38
C LEU A 49 45.74 11.38 17.80
N SER A 50 47.02 11.71 18.01
CA SER A 50 47.71 12.87 17.44
C SER A 50 47.87 12.71 15.91
N GLY A 51 46.77 12.86 15.16
CA GLY A 51 46.75 12.83 13.70
C GLY A 51 45.46 12.26 13.10
N GLY A 52 44.85 13.00 12.17
CA GLY A 52 43.70 12.51 11.37
C GLY A 52 42.31 12.78 11.97
N VAL A 53 42.09 13.99 12.49
CA VAL A 53 40.79 14.46 13.04
C VAL A 53 39.61 14.13 12.12
N ALA A 54 39.74 14.40 10.82
CA ALA A 54 38.68 14.18 9.84
C ALA A 54 38.23 12.72 9.73
N ARG A 55 39.18 11.77 9.75
CA ARG A 55 38.88 10.33 9.69
C ARG A 55 38.17 9.85 10.96
N ASN A 56 38.69 10.23 12.13
CA ASN A 56 38.12 9.80 13.39
C ASN A 56 36.71 10.40 13.58
N ALA A 57 36.54 11.67 13.19
CA ALA A 57 35.23 12.32 13.14
C ALA A 57 34.27 11.60 12.18
N ALA A 58 34.73 11.18 11.00
CA ALA A 58 33.90 10.42 10.05
C ALA A 58 33.44 9.07 10.64
N MET A 59 34.32 8.34 11.32
CA MET A 59 33.95 7.08 11.99
C MET A 59 32.95 7.29 13.13
N VAL A 60 33.13 8.34 13.93
CA VAL A 60 32.19 8.68 15.00
C VAL A 60 30.83 9.09 14.43
N ALA A 61 30.82 9.87 13.35
CA ALA A 61 29.60 10.25 12.64
C ALA A 61 28.88 9.01 12.07
N ALA A 62 29.63 8.03 11.53
CA ALA A 62 29.07 6.77 11.07
C ALA A 62 28.45 5.98 12.24
N ASP A 63 29.14 5.86 13.38
CA ASP A 63 28.62 5.18 14.56
C ASP A 63 27.35 5.85 15.11
N LEU A 64 27.34 7.18 15.19
CA LEU A 64 26.16 7.94 15.62
C LEU A 64 25.00 7.81 14.63
N THR A 65 25.28 7.76 13.33
CA THR A 65 24.26 7.54 12.30
C THR A 65 23.66 6.14 12.43
N LEU A 66 24.48 5.10 12.61
CA LEU A 66 24.00 3.74 12.85
C LEU A 66 23.16 3.65 14.13
N LEU A 67 23.62 4.26 15.23
CA LEU A 67 22.89 4.29 16.50
C LEU A 67 21.55 5.02 16.35
N PHE A 68 21.53 6.14 15.64
CA PHE A 68 20.32 6.92 15.36
C PHE A 68 19.29 6.07 14.59
N LEU A 69 19.70 5.46 13.47
CA LEU A 69 18.81 4.61 12.66
C LEU A 69 18.34 3.38 13.43
N TRP A 70 19.25 2.73 14.17
CA TRP A 70 18.91 1.59 15.02
C TRP A 70 17.88 1.97 16.09
N THR A 71 18.04 3.14 16.74
CA THR A 71 17.12 3.64 17.77
C THR A 71 15.72 3.84 17.19
N LEU A 72 15.61 4.50 16.03
CA LEU A 72 14.33 4.69 15.35
C LEU A 72 13.66 3.36 15.01
N SER A 73 14.44 2.37 14.56
CA SER A 73 13.93 1.05 14.16
C SER A 73 13.27 0.26 15.30
N GLN A 74 13.66 0.50 16.57
CA GLN A 74 13.13 -0.23 17.72
C GLN A 74 11.62 -0.03 17.93
N SER A 75 11.08 1.09 17.46
CA SER A 75 9.65 1.37 17.49
C SER A 75 8.84 0.25 16.82
N GLY A 76 9.32 -0.28 15.68
CA GLY A 76 8.69 -1.37 14.94
C GLY A 76 8.88 -2.77 15.55
N LEU A 77 9.51 -2.89 16.72
CA LEU A 77 9.72 -4.15 17.43
C LEU A 77 9.13 -4.15 18.84
N TRP A 78 8.63 -3.00 19.31
CA TRP A 78 8.33 -2.77 20.71
C TRP A 78 7.11 -3.52 21.22
N ARG A 79 6.11 -3.70 20.36
CA ARG A 79 4.82 -4.35 20.68
C ARG A 79 4.29 -5.14 19.48
N PRO A 80 4.89 -6.29 19.14
CA PRO A 80 4.36 -7.16 18.09
C PRO A 80 2.95 -7.66 18.42
N VAL A 81 2.02 -7.44 17.49
CA VAL A 81 0.62 -7.91 17.59
C VAL A 81 0.22 -8.70 16.35
N SER A 82 -0.69 -9.66 16.54
CA SER A 82 -1.34 -10.38 15.45
C SER A 82 -2.84 -10.15 15.54
N ARG A 83 -3.46 -9.82 14.40
CA ARG A 83 -4.90 -9.62 14.30
C ARG A 83 -5.54 -10.76 13.52
N ALA A 84 -6.79 -11.06 13.84
CA ALA A 84 -7.62 -11.97 13.05
C ALA A 84 -8.98 -11.32 12.81
N ALA A 85 -9.51 -11.53 11.60
CA ALA A 85 -10.85 -11.15 11.21
C ALA A 85 -11.74 -12.41 11.14
N PHE A 86 -13.04 -12.23 11.42
CA PHE A 86 -14.03 -13.30 11.44
C PHE A 86 -15.23 -12.95 10.54
N PRO A 87 -15.08 -13.04 9.20
CA PRO A 87 -16.15 -12.76 8.23
C PRO A 87 -17.47 -13.49 8.51
N ASP A 88 -17.41 -14.73 8.98
CA ASP A 88 -18.61 -15.53 9.27
C ASP A 88 -19.50 -14.86 10.33
N ARG A 89 -18.89 -14.35 11.41
CA ARG A 89 -19.60 -13.61 12.47
C ARG A 89 -20.20 -12.30 11.96
N LEU A 90 -19.50 -11.63 11.04
CA LEU A 90 -20.03 -10.43 10.40
C LEU A 90 -21.27 -10.76 9.57
N LEU A 91 -21.23 -11.83 8.78
CA LEU A 91 -22.33 -12.25 7.91
C LEU A 91 -23.51 -12.86 8.68
N GLU A 92 -23.28 -13.48 9.84
CA GLU A 92 -24.33 -13.86 10.79
C GLU A 92 -25.06 -12.63 11.35
N SER A 93 -24.34 -11.52 11.58
CA SER A 93 -24.91 -10.29 12.12
C SER A 93 -25.58 -9.38 11.09
N ARG A 94 -25.13 -9.41 9.83
CA ARG A 94 -25.58 -8.53 8.75
C ARG A 94 -25.58 -9.26 7.42
N ARG A 95 -26.65 -9.07 6.63
CA ARG A 95 -26.66 -9.58 5.25
C ARG A 95 -25.65 -8.80 4.40
N ARG A 96 -25.11 -9.47 3.38
CA ARG A 96 -24.15 -8.86 2.44
C ARG A 96 -24.67 -7.56 1.80
N GLY A 97 -25.95 -7.51 1.45
CA GLY A 97 -26.59 -6.31 0.89
C GLY A 97 -26.72 -5.14 1.87
N ASP A 98 -26.60 -5.39 3.17
CA ASP A 98 -26.69 -4.40 4.25
C ASP A 98 -25.29 -3.88 4.67
N LEU A 99 -24.21 -4.44 4.10
CA LEU A 99 -22.86 -3.94 4.32
C LEU A 99 -22.61 -2.62 3.57
N PRO A 100 -21.70 -1.75 4.06
CA PRO A 100 -21.35 -0.51 3.39
C PRO A 100 -20.82 -0.75 1.97
N ALA A 101 -21.00 0.20 1.05
CA ALA A 101 -20.42 0.07 -0.27
C ALA A 101 -18.87 0.15 -0.22
N VAL A 102 -18.22 -0.53 -1.17
CA VAL A 102 -16.78 -0.52 -1.38
C VAL A 102 -16.49 -0.23 -2.85
N ASP A 103 -15.63 0.75 -3.12
CA ASP A 103 -15.09 0.98 -4.46
C ASP A 103 -13.64 0.48 -4.55
N VAL A 104 -13.32 -0.29 -5.58
CA VAL A 104 -11.96 -0.73 -5.88
C VAL A 104 -11.35 0.22 -6.90
N LEU A 105 -10.18 0.79 -6.60
CA LEU A 105 -9.44 1.69 -7.46
C LEU A 105 -8.20 0.95 -7.97
N VAL A 106 -8.19 0.64 -9.28
CA VAL A 106 -7.06 0.04 -9.99
C VAL A 106 -6.45 1.10 -10.89
N VAL A 107 -5.14 1.29 -10.82
CA VAL A 107 -4.41 2.28 -11.63
C VAL A 107 -3.43 1.60 -12.55
N THR A 108 -3.44 1.97 -13.82
CA THR A 108 -2.43 1.56 -14.80
C THR A 108 -1.84 2.77 -15.52
N ALA A 109 -0.54 2.72 -15.79
CA ALA A 109 0.21 3.80 -16.39
C ALA A 109 0.12 3.78 -17.93
N ASP A 110 0.42 2.64 -18.54
CA ASP A 110 0.51 2.47 -20.00
C ASP A 110 0.65 0.99 -20.38
N PRO A 111 -0.02 0.52 -21.45
CA PRO A 111 0.01 -0.89 -21.85
C PRO A 111 1.37 -1.42 -22.32
N ASP A 112 2.33 -0.56 -22.70
CA ASP A 112 3.68 -1.02 -23.08
C ASP A 112 4.52 -1.39 -21.85
N LYS A 113 4.24 -0.76 -20.70
CA LYS A 113 4.91 -1.04 -19.43
C LYS A 113 4.16 -2.08 -18.61
N GLU A 114 2.83 -2.03 -18.67
CA GLU A 114 1.92 -2.82 -17.86
C GLU A 114 0.95 -3.56 -18.80
N PRO A 115 1.25 -4.82 -19.18
CA PRO A 115 0.49 -5.53 -20.19
C PRO A 115 -1.02 -5.59 -19.86
N ALA A 116 -1.86 -5.19 -20.81
CA ALA A 116 -3.30 -5.06 -20.61
C ALA A 116 -3.96 -6.33 -20.03
N LEU A 117 -3.51 -7.53 -20.43
CA LEU A 117 -4.00 -8.79 -19.87
C LEU A 117 -3.76 -8.90 -18.35
N GLY A 118 -2.57 -8.51 -17.88
CA GLY A 118 -2.24 -8.51 -16.45
C GLY A 118 -3.13 -7.56 -15.67
N VAL A 119 -3.31 -6.34 -16.21
CA VAL A 119 -4.23 -5.34 -15.64
C VAL A 119 -5.66 -5.90 -15.58
N MET A 120 -6.14 -6.54 -16.64
CA MET A 120 -7.49 -7.10 -16.68
C MET A 120 -7.68 -8.29 -15.74
N ASN A 121 -6.66 -9.12 -15.53
CA ASN A 121 -6.70 -10.17 -14.51
C ASN A 121 -6.92 -9.57 -13.12
N THR A 122 -6.23 -8.47 -12.79
CA THR A 122 -6.45 -7.73 -11.54
C THR A 122 -7.88 -7.18 -11.46
N VAL A 123 -8.39 -6.53 -12.51
CA VAL A 123 -9.77 -6.01 -12.58
C VAL A 123 -10.81 -7.12 -12.38
N VAL A 124 -10.70 -8.22 -13.13
CA VAL A 124 -11.64 -9.36 -13.05
C VAL A 124 -11.59 -10.03 -11.67
N SER A 125 -10.39 -10.20 -11.10
CA SER A 125 -10.23 -10.76 -9.76
C SER A 125 -10.86 -9.86 -8.67
N ALA A 126 -10.77 -8.54 -8.83
CA ALA A 126 -11.40 -7.56 -7.94
C ALA A 126 -12.93 -7.56 -8.05
N MET A 127 -13.48 -7.73 -9.25
CA MET A 127 -14.93 -7.88 -9.45
C MET A 127 -15.47 -9.16 -8.79
N ALA A 128 -14.64 -10.20 -8.65
CA ALA A 128 -15.02 -11.47 -8.06
C ALA A 128 -14.81 -11.55 -6.53
N LEU A 129 -14.47 -10.45 -5.85
CA LEU A 129 -14.43 -10.39 -4.39
C LEU A 129 -15.76 -10.84 -3.77
N ASP A 130 -15.69 -11.40 -2.57
CA ASP A 130 -16.84 -12.01 -1.88
C ASP A 130 -17.74 -10.94 -1.24
N TYR A 131 -18.38 -10.14 -2.09
CA TYR A 131 -19.20 -9.00 -1.71
C TYR A 131 -20.44 -8.90 -2.60
N HIS A 132 -21.50 -8.29 -2.08
CA HIS A 132 -22.71 -8.06 -2.86
C HIS A 132 -22.39 -7.12 -4.03
N GLY A 133 -22.70 -7.50 -5.27
CA GLY A 133 -22.28 -6.68 -6.43
C GLY A 133 -23.00 -5.34 -6.50
N GLY A 134 -24.19 -5.20 -5.93
CA GLY A 134 -24.82 -3.89 -5.70
C GLY A 134 -24.10 -3.01 -4.67
N ARG A 135 -23.08 -3.51 -3.96
CA ARG A 135 -22.27 -2.79 -2.97
C ARG A 135 -20.78 -2.73 -3.37
N LEU A 136 -20.40 -3.36 -4.48
CA LEU A 136 -19.02 -3.39 -4.97
C LEU A 136 -18.97 -2.70 -6.34
N SER A 137 -18.05 -1.76 -6.52
CA SER A 137 -17.77 -1.14 -7.82
C SER A 137 -16.27 -1.16 -8.07
N VAL A 138 -15.84 -1.38 -9.31
CA VAL A 138 -14.44 -1.39 -9.71
C VAL A 138 -14.19 -0.24 -10.68
N TYR A 139 -13.15 0.54 -10.41
CA TYR A 139 -12.73 1.68 -11.21
C TYR A 139 -11.33 1.40 -11.73
N LEU A 140 -11.17 1.44 -13.05
CA LEU A 140 -9.89 1.32 -13.73
C LEU A 140 -9.47 2.70 -14.24
N SER A 141 -8.37 3.23 -13.73
CA SER A 141 -7.71 4.40 -14.29
C SER A 141 -6.68 3.96 -15.33
N ASP A 142 -6.85 4.39 -16.57
CA ASP A 142 -5.80 4.34 -17.59
C ASP A 142 -5.16 5.72 -17.73
N ASP A 143 -3.93 5.86 -17.23
CA ASP A 143 -3.20 7.11 -17.29
C ASP A 143 -2.72 7.46 -18.70
N ALA A 144 -2.62 6.50 -19.62
CA ALA A 144 -2.23 6.74 -21.01
C ALA A 144 -3.43 6.97 -21.94
N GLY A 145 -4.65 6.66 -21.49
CA GLY A 145 -5.88 6.75 -22.28
C GLY A 145 -5.89 5.82 -23.51
N SER A 146 -5.24 4.65 -23.41
CA SER A 146 -5.01 3.79 -24.57
C SER A 146 -6.29 3.08 -25.06
N PRO A 147 -6.56 3.10 -26.38
CA PRO A 147 -7.64 2.32 -26.96
C PRO A 147 -7.54 0.81 -26.67
N LEU A 148 -6.31 0.28 -26.54
CA LEU A 148 -6.08 -1.12 -26.20
C LEU A 148 -6.60 -1.45 -24.79
N THR A 149 -6.29 -0.61 -23.81
CA THR A 149 -6.74 -0.80 -22.43
C THR A 149 -8.25 -0.68 -22.33
N LEU A 150 -8.86 0.29 -23.01
CA LEU A 150 -10.31 0.44 -23.05
C LEU A 150 -11.00 -0.78 -23.66
N MET A 151 -10.51 -1.26 -24.80
CA MET A 151 -11.02 -2.48 -25.44
C MET A 151 -10.86 -3.69 -24.51
N ALA A 152 -9.69 -3.84 -23.88
CA ALA A 152 -9.42 -4.91 -22.93
C ALA A 152 -10.37 -4.84 -21.72
N ALA A 153 -10.70 -3.65 -21.21
CA ALA A 153 -11.66 -3.46 -20.12
C ALA A 153 -13.07 -3.89 -20.50
N ARG A 154 -13.52 -3.57 -21.72
CA ARG A 154 -14.82 -4.04 -22.25
C ARG A 154 -14.86 -5.57 -22.37
N LYS A 155 -13.81 -6.17 -22.92
CA LYS A 155 -13.69 -7.64 -23.01
C LYS A 155 -13.60 -8.30 -21.63
N ALA A 156 -12.91 -7.67 -20.69
CA ALA A 156 -12.80 -8.15 -19.30
C ALA A 156 -14.16 -8.15 -18.60
N TYR A 157 -14.98 -7.11 -18.80
CA TYR A 157 -16.35 -7.09 -18.28
C TYR A 157 -17.22 -8.20 -18.88
N ALA A 158 -17.12 -8.41 -20.20
CA ALA A 158 -17.84 -9.50 -20.88
C ALA A 158 -17.46 -10.88 -20.31
N PHE A 159 -16.18 -11.13 -20.06
CA PHE A 159 -15.72 -12.35 -19.38
C PHE A 159 -16.19 -12.40 -17.90
N ALA A 160 -16.11 -11.28 -17.18
CA ALA A 160 -16.49 -11.17 -15.78
C ALA A 160 -17.96 -11.56 -15.53
N ARG A 161 -18.86 -11.29 -16.49
CA ARG A 161 -20.28 -11.72 -16.42
C ARG A 161 -20.45 -13.22 -16.30
N ALA A 162 -19.53 -14.02 -16.85
CA ALA A 162 -19.54 -15.46 -16.66
C ALA A 162 -18.68 -15.87 -15.45
N TRP A 163 -17.53 -15.23 -15.25
CA TRP A 163 -16.57 -15.57 -14.20
C TRP A 163 -17.06 -15.29 -12.78
N VAL A 164 -17.71 -14.15 -12.54
CA VAL A 164 -18.17 -13.74 -11.20
C VAL A 164 -19.27 -14.68 -10.67
N PRO A 165 -20.34 -15.01 -11.43
CA PRO A 165 -21.31 -16.01 -11.02
C PRO A 165 -20.69 -17.40 -10.82
N PHE A 166 -19.76 -17.79 -11.70
CA PHE A 166 -19.02 -19.05 -11.55
C PHE A 166 -18.24 -19.11 -10.23
N CYS A 167 -17.51 -18.05 -9.88
CA CYS A 167 -16.78 -17.97 -8.61
C CYS A 167 -17.73 -18.13 -7.43
N ARG A 168 -18.89 -17.46 -7.46
CA ARG A 168 -19.90 -17.53 -6.40
C ARG A 168 -20.52 -18.93 -6.29
N ARG A 169 -21.00 -19.50 -7.41
CA ARG A 169 -21.68 -20.80 -7.47
C ARG A 169 -20.79 -21.95 -6.99
N TYR A 170 -19.51 -21.92 -7.35
CA TYR A 170 -18.56 -22.99 -7.04
C TYR A 170 -17.62 -22.66 -5.88
N SER A 171 -17.88 -21.57 -5.14
CA SER A 171 -17.06 -21.12 -4.01
C SER A 171 -15.55 -21.11 -4.29
N VAL A 172 -15.17 -20.69 -5.49
CA VAL A 172 -13.77 -20.58 -5.93
C VAL A 172 -13.03 -19.70 -4.94
N GLN A 173 -11.89 -20.16 -4.42
CA GLN A 173 -11.10 -19.40 -3.45
C GLN A 173 -10.21 -18.36 -4.13
N CYS A 174 -9.57 -18.73 -5.24
CA CYS A 174 -8.73 -17.84 -6.05
C CYS A 174 -9.52 -17.17 -7.18
N PRO A 175 -9.87 -15.87 -7.08
CA PRO A 175 -10.64 -15.20 -8.13
C PRO A 175 -9.78 -14.75 -9.31
N TRP A 176 -8.46 -14.94 -9.25
CA TRP A 176 -7.53 -14.64 -10.33
C TRP A 176 -7.52 -15.76 -11.38
N PRO A 177 -8.08 -15.54 -12.59
CA PRO A 177 -8.35 -16.63 -13.54
C PRO A 177 -7.08 -17.34 -14.03
N ASP A 178 -6.03 -16.60 -14.38
CA ASP A 178 -4.77 -17.16 -14.89
C ASP A 178 -4.19 -18.18 -13.89
N ARG A 179 -4.13 -17.78 -12.61
CA ARG A 179 -3.66 -18.63 -11.52
C ARG A 179 -4.58 -19.81 -11.24
N TYR A 180 -5.90 -19.57 -11.22
CA TYR A 180 -6.90 -20.64 -11.01
C TYR A 180 -6.81 -21.74 -12.09
N PHE A 181 -6.59 -21.36 -13.35
CA PHE A 181 -6.50 -22.31 -14.47
C PHE A 181 -5.11 -22.92 -14.69
N ALA A 182 -4.05 -22.30 -14.14
CA ALA A 182 -2.71 -22.86 -14.08
C ALA A 182 -2.63 -24.11 -13.17
N GLY A 183 -3.52 -24.21 -12.18
CA GLY A 183 -3.53 -25.33 -11.21
C GLY A 183 -2.46 -25.18 -10.12
N ASP A 184 -1.95 -23.96 -9.92
CA ASP A 184 -0.92 -23.66 -8.92
C ASP A 184 -1.37 -23.93 -7.47
N ASP A 185 -2.67 -24.07 -7.23
CA ASP A 185 -3.24 -24.17 -5.88
C ASP A 185 -4.10 -25.44 -5.70
N GLY A 186 -3.55 -26.43 -4.99
CA GLY A 186 -4.25 -27.70 -4.68
C GLY A 186 -5.50 -27.55 -3.79
N GLN A 187 -5.77 -26.38 -3.22
CA GLN A 187 -6.98 -26.10 -2.44
C GLN A 187 -8.23 -25.90 -3.31
N ASP A 188 -8.07 -25.31 -4.49
CA ASP A 188 -9.17 -25.17 -5.46
C ASP A 188 -9.28 -26.41 -6.35
N ASP A 189 -8.34 -27.36 -6.25
CA ASP A 189 -8.26 -28.58 -7.06
C ASP A 189 -8.99 -29.78 -6.44
N GLY A 190 -9.88 -29.50 -5.47
CA GLY A 190 -10.68 -30.49 -4.74
C GLY A 190 -11.12 -31.66 -5.61
N GLY A 191 -10.53 -32.82 -5.30
CA GLY A 191 -10.85 -34.10 -5.90
C GLY A 191 -12.34 -34.40 -5.80
N ASP A 192 -12.83 -35.08 -6.83
CA ASP A 192 -14.20 -35.55 -6.99
C ASP A 192 -15.27 -34.47 -7.29
N ARG A 193 -14.93 -33.50 -8.16
CA ARG A 193 -15.96 -32.69 -8.82
C ARG A 193 -16.69 -33.55 -9.87
N CYS A 194 -17.91 -33.97 -9.50
CA CYS A 194 -18.91 -34.63 -10.36
C CYS A 194 -19.05 -33.91 -11.73
N GLY A 195 -19.39 -34.67 -12.78
CA GLY A 195 -19.27 -34.29 -14.20
C GLY A 195 -19.64 -32.85 -14.57
N GLU A 196 -20.80 -32.34 -14.13
CA GLU A 196 -21.29 -31.00 -14.47
C GLU A 196 -20.31 -29.88 -14.06
N ALA A 197 -19.74 -29.96 -12.85
CA ALA A 197 -18.79 -28.96 -12.36
C ALA A 197 -17.46 -28.99 -13.12
N ALA A 198 -17.03 -30.18 -13.56
CA ALA A 198 -15.83 -30.34 -14.39
C ALA A 198 -16.04 -29.82 -15.81
N GLU A 199 -17.22 -30.03 -16.40
CA GLU A 199 -17.61 -29.49 -17.70
C GLU A 199 -17.71 -27.96 -17.69
N GLU A 200 -18.38 -27.38 -16.70
CA GLU A 200 -18.47 -25.94 -16.53
C GLU A 200 -17.10 -25.30 -16.29
N ARG A 201 -16.21 -25.96 -15.52
CA ARG A 201 -14.82 -25.50 -15.38
C ARG A 201 -14.07 -25.50 -16.72
N ARG A 202 -14.24 -26.55 -17.55
CA ARG A 202 -13.62 -26.61 -18.89
C ARG A 202 -14.18 -25.53 -19.82
N ARG A 203 -15.48 -25.29 -19.78
CA ARG A 203 -16.15 -24.22 -20.53
C ARG A 203 -15.61 -22.85 -20.11
N MET A 204 -15.52 -22.60 -18.81
CA MET A 204 -14.96 -21.35 -18.27
C MET A 204 -13.50 -21.17 -18.67
N LYS A 205 -12.69 -22.24 -18.61
CA LYS A 205 -11.29 -22.19 -19.09
C LYS A 205 -11.23 -21.80 -20.56
N LYS A 206 -12.07 -22.40 -21.41
CA LYS A 206 -12.14 -22.03 -22.83
C LYS A 206 -12.50 -20.56 -23.04
N MET A 207 -13.47 -20.03 -22.30
CA MET A 207 -13.83 -18.61 -22.35
C MET A 207 -12.67 -17.71 -21.93
N TYR A 208 -11.91 -18.10 -20.89
CA TYR A 208 -10.73 -17.37 -20.46
C TYR A 208 -9.63 -17.37 -21.53
N GLU A 209 -9.34 -18.51 -22.16
CA GLU A 209 -8.35 -18.58 -23.24
C GLU A 209 -8.76 -17.76 -24.47
N THR A 210 -10.05 -17.71 -24.81
CA THR A 210 -10.57 -16.82 -25.86
C THR A 210 -10.35 -15.36 -25.47
N PHE A 211 -10.76 -14.96 -24.26
CA PHE A 211 -10.54 -13.61 -23.73
C PHE A 211 -9.06 -13.20 -23.75
N LYS A 212 -8.16 -14.12 -23.39
CA LYS A 212 -6.71 -13.92 -23.41
C LYS A 212 -6.18 -13.74 -24.83
N GLY A 213 -6.51 -14.66 -25.74
CA GLY A 213 -6.10 -14.61 -27.14
C GLY A 213 -6.56 -13.32 -27.83
N ASP A 214 -7.78 -12.89 -27.53
CA ASP A 214 -8.39 -11.66 -28.01
C ASP A 214 -7.64 -10.37 -27.61
N ILE A 215 -7.07 -10.33 -26.41
CA ILE A 215 -6.25 -9.19 -25.94
C ILE A 215 -4.85 -9.27 -26.56
N GLU A 216 -4.27 -10.47 -26.61
CA GLU A 216 -2.94 -10.67 -27.18
C GLU A 216 -2.89 -10.38 -28.68
N GLU A 217 -3.96 -10.70 -29.42
CA GLU A 217 -4.11 -10.37 -30.83
C GLU A 217 -4.18 -8.85 -31.03
N ALA A 218 -5.04 -8.17 -30.28
CA ALA A 218 -5.16 -6.71 -30.33
C ALA A 218 -3.86 -6.00 -29.93
N SER A 219 -3.11 -6.55 -28.97
CA SER A 219 -1.81 -6.01 -28.58
C SER A 219 -0.75 -6.11 -29.70
N LYS A 220 -0.85 -7.12 -30.57
CA LYS A 220 0.02 -7.29 -31.75
C LYS A 220 -0.43 -6.42 -32.93
N GLU A 221 -1.64 -5.87 -32.88
CA GLU A 221 -2.20 -5.10 -33.99
C GLU A 221 -1.47 -3.76 -34.14
N LYS A 222 -0.72 -3.63 -35.23
CA LYS A 222 0.09 -2.42 -35.51
C LYS A 222 -0.77 -1.17 -35.71
N SER A 223 -2.05 -1.30 -36.04
CA SER A 223 -2.99 -0.19 -36.21
C SER A 223 -3.18 0.58 -34.90
N ILE A 224 -3.49 -0.15 -33.81
CA ILE A 224 -3.71 0.40 -32.46
C ILE A 224 -2.41 1.04 -31.96
N SER A 225 -1.29 0.32 -32.06
CA SER A 225 0.03 0.82 -31.65
C SER A 225 0.46 2.08 -32.42
N ARG A 226 0.28 2.13 -33.75
CA ARG A 226 0.59 3.32 -34.55
C ARG A 226 -0.35 4.50 -34.27
N SER A 227 -1.60 4.22 -33.91
CA SER A 227 -2.61 5.26 -33.68
C SER A 227 -2.39 6.03 -32.37
N TRP A 228 -1.73 5.41 -31.37
CA TRP A 228 -1.56 5.94 -30.02
C TRP A 228 -0.10 6.27 -29.68
N THR A 229 0.40 7.37 -30.27
CA THR A 229 1.79 7.83 -30.13
C THR A 229 2.07 8.42 -28.75
N LYS A 230 3.36 8.60 -28.42
CA LYS A 230 3.80 9.22 -27.15
C LYS A 230 3.20 10.61 -26.97
N GLU A 231 3.03 11.37 -28.04
CA GLU A 231 2.41 12.69 -28.02
C GLU A 231 0.97 12.63 -27.52
N LYS A 232 0.19 11.67 -28.02
CA LYS A 232 -1.22 11.48 -27.62
C LYS A 232 -1.35 11.01 -26.18
N ARG A 233 -0.43 10.17 -25.68
CA ARG A 233 -0.40 9.73 -24.27
C ARG A 233 -0.15 10.87 -23.28
N GLN A 234 0.36 12.01 -23.75
CA GLN A 234 0.65 13.18 -22.93
C GLN A 234 -0.31 14.35 -23.21
N ASP A 235 -1.18 14.22 -24.21
CA ASP A 235 -2.15 15.23 -24.62
C ASP A 235 -3.41 14.55 -25.18
N HIS A 236 -4.38 14.36 -24.29
CA HIS A 236 -5.68 13.76 -24.61
C HIS A 236 -6.75 14.24 -23.64
N ASP A 237 -7.99 14.27 -24.13
CA ASP A 237 -9.14 14.67 -23.32
C ASP A 237 -9.49 13.62 -22.25
N ALA A 238 -10.27 14.03 -21.25
CA ALA A 238 -10.84 13.11 -20.29
C ALA A 238 -11.90 12.21 -20.96
N TYR A 239 -11.88 10.94 -20.61
CA TYR A 239 -12.86 9.95 -21.05
C TYR A 239 -13.30 9.08 -19.88
N VAL A 240 -14.60 9.00 -19.62
CA VAL A 240 -15.18 8.17 -18.56
C VAL A 240 -16.28 7.32 -19.16
N GLU A 241 -16.24 6.03 -18.89
CA GLU A 241 -17.24 5.06 -19.37
C GLU A 241 -17.64 4.11 -18.25
N ILE A 242 -18.94 3.99 -18.01
CA ILE A 242 -19.49 2.88 -17.22
C ILE A 242 -19.69 1.73 -18.21
N ILE A 243 -18.89 0.66 -18.07
CA ILE A 243 -18.92 -0.47 -18.99
C ILE A 243 -20.15 -1.33 -18.69
N THR A 244 -21.01 -1.51 -19.68
CA THR A 244 -22.21 -2.37 -19.60
C THR A 244 -22.18 -3.43 -20.70
N ALA A 245 -22.94 -4.52 -20.52
CA ALA A 245 -23.40 -5.28 -21.69
C ALA A 245 -24.39 -4.38 -22.46
N GLY A 246 -24.48 -4.48 -23.78
CA GLY A 246 -25.30 -3.57 -24.60
C GLY A 246 -26.78 -3.50 -24.17
N GLU A 247 -27.50 -2.52 -24.74
CA GLU A 247 -28.89 -2.18 -24.36
C GLU A 247 -29.91 -3.32 -24.50
N GLU A 248 -29.60 -4.39 -25.24
CA GLU A 248 -30.53 -5.48 -25.60
C GLU A 248 -30.55 -6.68 -24.63
N GLU A 249 -29.59 -6.80 -23.69
CA GLU A 249 -29.53 -7.95 -22.75
C GLU A 249 -30.05 -7.61 -21.34
N ASP A 250 -30.67 -6.45 -21.16
CA ASP A 250 -30.76 -5.77 -19.86
C ASP A 250 -32.07 -5.93 -19.07
N ASP A 251 -33.07 -6.68 -19.58
CA ASP A 251 -34.40 -6.80 -18.95
C ASP A 251 -34.71 -8.11 -18.19
N ASP A 252 -33.89 -9.17 -18.29
CA ASP A 252 -34.29 -10.52 -17.80
C ASP A 252 -33.33 -11.16 -16.77
N GLN A 253 -33.07 -10.49 -15.64
CA GLN A 253 -32.52 -11.18 -14.45
C GLN A 253 -33.20 -10.73 -13.15
N GLN A 254 -34.51 -10.91 -13.06
CA GLN A 254 -35.20 -10.97 -11.76
C GLN A 254 -34.78 -12.26 -11.03
N GLY A 255 -33.66 -12.22 -10.32
CA GLY A 255 -33.23 -13.31 -9.43
C GLY A 255 -31.72 -13.50 -9.25
N GLU A 256 -30.88 -13.01 -10.16
CA GLU A 256 -29.41 -13.11 -10.03
C GLU A 256 -28.82 -11.92 -9.24
N GLU A 257 -27.84 -12.21 -8.39
CA GLU A 257 -27.13 -11.22 -7.59
C GLU A 257 -26.40 -10.22 -8.51
N THR A 258 -26.87 -8.97 -8.53
CA THR A 258 -26.36 -7.86 -9.36
C THR A 258 -24.85 -7.90 -9.59
N MET A 259 -24.42 -7.73 -10.84
CA MET A 259 -23.01 -7.62 -11.19
C MET A 259 -22.40 -6.32 -10.61
N PRO A 260 -21.14 -6.37 -10.10
CA PRO A 260 -20.38 -5.18 -9.77
C PRO A 260 -20.24 -4.24 -10.98
N LEU A 261 -20.26 -2.93 -10.73
CA LEU A 261 -20.01 -1.93 -11.76
C LEU A 261 -18.53 -1.93 -12.16
N LEU A 262 -18.24 -1.78 -13.45
CA LEU A 262 -16.89 -1.47 -13.93
C LEU A 262 -16.91 -0.09 -14.58
N VAL A 263 -16.07 0.81 -14.09
CA VAL A 263 -15.95 2.18 -14.61
C VAL A 263 -14.53 2.38 -15.12
N TYR A 264 -14.40 2.66 -16.42
CA TYR A 264 -13.14 3.06 -17.04
C TYR A 264 -12.99 4.57 -16.95
N VAL A 265 -11.81 5.03 -16.52
CA VAL A 265 -11.46 6.45 -16.41
C VAL A 265 -10.11 6.67 -17.08
N SER A 266 -10.10 7.51 -18.09
CA SER A 266 -8.89 8.14 -18.62
C SER A 266 -8.99 9.61 -18.28
N ARG A 267 -8.17 10.10 -17.34
CA ARG A 267 -8.16 11.52 -16.98
C ARG A 267 -7.59 12.35 -18.12
N GLU A 268 -7.97 13.63 -18.18
CA GLU A 268 -7.36 14.53 -19.16
C GLU A 268 -5.86 14.70 -18.86
N LYS A 269 -5.06 14.74 -19.92
CA LYS A 269 -3.64 15.09 -19.83
C LYS A 269 -3.34 16.20 -20.81
N ARG A 270 -2.55 17.16 -20.34
CA ARG A 270 -1.97 18.25 -21.13
C ARG A 270 -0.50 18.39 -20.75
N ARG A 271 0.37 18.66 -21.72
CA ARG A 271 1.82 18.79 -21.46
C ARG A 271 2.17 19.91 -20.49
N ALA A 272 1.37 20.98 -20.46
CA ALA A 272 1.59 22.14 -19.60
C ALA A 272 1.12 21.91 -18.16
N SER A 273 0.38 20.84 -17.88
CA SER A 273 -0.24 20.60 -16.57
C SER A 273 0.48 19.47 -15.83
N PRO A 274 0.87 19.66 -14.56
CA PRO A 274 1.41 18.58 -13.75
C PRO A 274 0.32 17.53 -13.48
N HIS A 275 0.69 16.26 -13.58
CA HIS A 275 -0.27 15.16 -13.46
C HIS A 275 -0.04 14.29 -12.21
N HIS A 276 1.01 14.53 -11.42
CA HIS A 276 1.23 13.88 -10.12
C HIS A 276 1.19 12.32 -10.14
N PHE A 277 1.55 11.71 -11.27
CA PHE A 277 1.64 10.26 -11.47
C PHE A 277 0.44 9.50 -10.86
N LYS A 278 0.71 8.49 -10.02
CA LYS A 278 -0.27 7.64 -9.36
C LYS A 278 -1.18 8.41 -8.40
N ALA A 279 -0.65 9.36 -7.63
CA ALA A 279 -1.45 10.16 -6.69
C ALA A 279 -2.57 10.92 -7.41
N GLY A 280 -2.25 11.56 -8.54
CA GLY A 280 -3.23 12.28 -9.34
C GLY A 280 -4.24 11.36 -10.01
N ALA A 281 -3.83 10.16 -10.46
CA ALA A 281 -4.74 9.17 -11.03
C ALA A 281 -5.75 8.69 -9.97
N LEU A 282 -5.27 8.39 -8.76
CA LEU A 282 -6.12 8.02 -7.64
C LEU A 282 -7.07 9.15 -7.23
N ASN A 283 -6.61 10.41 -7.24
CA ASN A 283 -7.47 11.56 -6.94
C ASN A 283 -8.55 11.79 -8.00
N ALA A 284 -8.23 11.61 -9.28
CA ALA A 284 -9.21 11.63 -10.36
C ALA A 284 -10.26 10.51 -10.18
N LEU A 285 -9.82 9.29 -9.87
CA LEU A 285 -10.72 8.20 -9.52
C LEU A 285 -11.60 8.53 -8.31
N LEU A 286 -11.04 9.09 -7.24
CA LEU A 286 -11.78 9.49 -6.03
C LEU A 286 -12.91 10.48 -6.35
N ARG A 287 -12.68 11.41 -7.27
CA ARG A 287 -13.70 12.37 -7.71
C ARG A 287 -14.78 11.69 -8.53
N VAL A 288 -14.41 10.94 -9.58
CA VAL A 288 -15.38 10.23 -10.43
C VAL A 288 -16.21 9.23 -9.62
N SER A 289 -15.57 8.45 -8.77
CA SER A 289 -16.21 7.49 -7.87
C SER A 289 -17.16 8.16 -6.88
N SER A 290 -16.87 9.39 -6.44
CA SER A 290 -17.79 10.19 -5.61
C SER A 290 -19.10 10.48 -6.34
N LEU A 291 -19.06 10.69 -7.65
CA LEU A 291 -20.27 10.97 -8.45
C LEU A 291 -21.07 9.71 -8.78
N VAL A 292 -20.39 8.57 -8.95
CA VAL A 292 -21.02 7.34 -9.46
C VAL A 292 -21.57 6.46 -8.33
N SER A 293 -20.76 6.08 -7.35
CA SER A 293 -21.16 5.16 -6.26
C SER A 293 -21.09 5.77 -4.87
N ASN A 294 -20.26 6.80 -4.68
CA ASN A 294 -19.99 7.48 -3.41
C ASN A 294 -19.75 6.50 -2.24
N ALA A 295 -18.99 5.42 -2.48
CA ALA A 295 -18.78 4.40 -1.45
C ALA A 295 -17.95 4.95 -0.27
N PRO A 296 -18.34 4.69 0.99
CA PRO A 296 -17.60 5.18 2.16
C PRO A 296 -16.22 4.52 2.33
N TYR A 297 -16.00 3.35 1.73
CA TYR A 297 -14.73 2.64 1.77
C TYR A 297 -14.16 2.44 0.36
N LEU A 298 -12.84 2.49 0.25
CA LEU A 298 -12.09 2.35 -0.99
C LEU A 298 -11.04 1.25 -0.81
N LEU A 299 -10.95 0.29 -1.73
CA LEU A 299 -9.79 -0.58 -1.89
C LEU A 299 -8.87 0.02 -2.95
N VAL A 300 -7.58 0.16 -2.66
CA VAL A 300 -6.59 0.59 -3.66
C VAL A 300 -5.71 -0.58 -4.07
N LEU A 301 -5.59 -0.81 -5.37
CA LEU A 301 -4.73 -1.83 -5.97
C LEU A 301 -3.85 -1.24 -7.06
N ASP A 302 -2.59 -1.68 -7.06
CA ASP A 302 -1.74 -1.59 -8.25
C ASP A 302 -2.23 -2.58 -9.32
N CYS A 303 -1.98 -2.26 -10.59
CA CYS A 303 -2.43 -3.08 -11.71
C CYS A 303 -1.81 -4.49 -11.73
N ASP A 304 -0.65 -4.67 -11.10
CA ASP A 304 0.07 -5.91 -10.94
C ASP A 304 -0.24 -6.65 -9.64
N MET A 305 -1.23 -6.18 -8.85
CA MET A 305 -1.65 -6.75 -7.56
C MET A 305 -3.03 -7.39 -7.66
N SER A 306 -3.08 -8.63 -8.14
CA SER A 306 -4.34 -9.38 -8.29
C SER A 306 -4.87 -9.89 -6.95
N CYS A 307 -6.20 -9.95 -6.83
CA CYS A 307 -6.87 -10.58 -5.70
C CYS A 307 -6.64 -12.09 -5.76
N ASN A 308 -5.95 -12.62 -4.76
CA ASN A 308 -5.68 -14.05 -4.63
C ASN A 308 -6.68 -14.72 -3.69
N SER A 309 -7.26 -13.98 -2.72
CA SER A 309 -8.44 -14.41 -1.96
C SER A 309 -9.63 -13.51 -2.25
N ARG A 310 -10.85 -14.06 -2.15
CA ARG A 310 -12.10 -13.30 -2.25
C ARG A 310 -12.54 -12.66 -0.93
N SER A 311 -11.98 -13.08 0.20
CA SER A 311 -12.41 -12.69 1.54
C SER A 311 -11.96 -11.30 1.99
N SER A 312 -10.99 -10.69 1.31
CA SER A 312 -10.30 -9.46 1.77
C SER A 312 -11.24 -8.30 2.10
N ALA A 313 -12.32 -8.11 1.32
CA ALA A 313 -13.31 -7.07 1.58
C ALA A 313 -14.05 -7.30 2.90
N LEU A 314 -14.50 -8.53 3.15
CA LEU A 314 -15.19 -8.89 4.39
C LEU A 314 -14.24 -8.81 5.60
N GLU A 315 -12.99 -9.25 5.44
CA GLU A 315 -11.96 -9.15 6.48
C GLU A 315 -11.68 -7.70 6.86
N ALA A 316 -11.56 -6.80 5.89
CA ALA A 316 -11.41 -5.37 6.15
C ALA A 316 -12.64 -4.78 6.84
N MET A 317 -13.85 -5.16 6.41
CA MET A 317 -15.09 -4.71 7.04
C MET A 317 -15.23 -5.20 8.49
N CYS A 318 -14.67 -6.37 8.83
CA CYS A 318 -14.61 -6.82 10.22
C CYS A 318 -13.93 -5.78 11.10
N PHE A 319 -12.80 -5.20 10.69
CA PHE A 319 -12.12 -4.16 11.48
C PHE A 319 -12.85 -2.81 11.46
N HIS A 320 -13.43 -2.42 10.32
CA HIS A 320 -14.14 -1.13 10.21
C HIS A 320 -15.49 -1.10 10.91
N LEU A 321 -16.12 -2.25 11.16
CA LEU A 321 -17.46 -2.35 11.76
C LEU A 321 -17.45 -2.91 13.19
N ASP A 322 -16.35 -3.51 13.63
CA ASP A 322 -16.22 -4.08 14.98
C ASP A 322 -15.91 -3.00 16.01
N ARG A 323 -16.64 -2.97 17.12
CA ARG A 323 -16.39 -2.04 18.23
C ARG A 323 -15.09 -2.33 18.98
N SER A 324 -14.44 -3.47 18.71
CA SER A 324 -13.17 -3.87 19.31
C SER A 324 -11.98 -3.03 18.83
N PRO A 325 -10.88 -2.91 19.61
CA PRO A 325 -9.72 -2.09 19.22
C PRO A 325 -8.99 -2.55 17.93
N PRO A 326 -8.60 -1.63 17.04
CA PRO A 326 -8.72 -0.19 17.15
C PRO A 326 -10.17 0.25 16.94
N ALA A 327 -10.63 1.21 17.74
CA ALA A 327 -12.01 1.68 17.66
C ALA A 327 -12.31 2.16 16.23
N PRO A 328 -13.42 1.74 15.60
CA PRO A 328 -13.81 2.09 14.23
C PRO A 328 -13.76 3.57 13.92
N GLU A 329 -14.15 4.38 14.91
CA GLU A 329 -14.18 5.83 14.85
C GLU A 329 -12.82 6.47 14.60
N SER A 330 -11.75 5.75 14.93
CA SER A 330 -10.35 6.17 14.78
C SER A 330 -9.58 5.42 13.71
N LEU A 331 -10.18 4.38 13.09
CA LEU A 331 -9.52 3.54 12.09
C LEU A 331 -9.68 4.17 10.70
N ALA A 332 -8.60 4.66 10.10
CA ALA A 332 -8.61 5.22 8.76
C ALA A 332 -8.52 4.13 7.68
N PHE A 333 -7.63 3.15 7.85
CA PHE A 333 -7.42 2.10 6.86
C PHE A 333 -6.98 0.77 7.47
N VAL A 334 -7.29 -0.31 6.76
CA VAL A 334 -6.79 -1.68 7.00
C VAL A 334 -5.81 -2.02 5.89
N GLN A 335 -4.56 -2.30 6.26
CA GLN A 335 -3.49 -2.66 5.34
C GLN A 335 -3.29 -4.18 5.32
N PHE A 336 -3.19 -4.74 4.12
CA PHE A 336 -2.73 -6.11 3.90
C PHE A 336 -1.25 -6.12 3.48
N PRO A 337 -0.49 -7.19 3.76
CA PRO A 337 0.88 -7.35 3.24
C PRO A 337 0.89 -7.36 1.71
N GLN A 338 1.92 -6.76 1.12
CA GLN A 338 2.28 -7.10 -0.25
C GLN A 338 3.02 -8.43 -0.25
N MET A 339 2.57 -9.35 -1.08
CA MET A 339 3.19 -10.67 -1.28
C MET A 339 3.33 -10.92 -2.77
N PHE A 340 4.34 -11.70 -3.16
CA PHE A 340 4.72 -11.84 -4.57
C PHE A 340 4.84 -13.30 -4.98
N HIS A 341 4.32 -13.63 -6.17
CA HIS A 341 4.29 -15.02 -6.65
C HIS A 341 5.50 -15.38 -7.52
N ASN A 342 6.16 -14.41 -8.13
CA ASN A 342 7.25 -14.62 -9.09
C ASN A 342 8.65 -14.60 -8.45
N LEU A 343 8.74 -14.90 -7.16
CA LEU A 343 10.00 -14.92 -6.42
C LEU A 343 10.76 -16.22 -6.66
N SER A 344 12.06 -16.11 -6.87
CA SER A 344 12.94 -17.28 -6.85
C SER A 344 12.95 -17.88 -5.44
N PRO A 345 13.00 -19.22 -5.27
CA PRO A 345 13.20 -19.86 -3.96
C PRO A 345 14.47 -19.36 -3.25
N ASN A 346 15.44 -18.86 -4.02
CA ASN A 346 16.69 -18.33 -3.54
C ASN A 346 16.62 -16.86 -3.10
N ASP A 347 15.65 -16.10 -3.62
CA ASP A 347 15.43 -14.66 -3.42
C ASP A 347 16.69 -13.85 -3.05
N ILE A 348 17.64 -13.77 -3.99
CA ILE A 348 18.92 -13.08 -3.78
C ILE A 348 18.79 -11.54 -3.77
N TYR A 349 17.67 -11.01 -4.27
CA TYR A 349 17.35 -9.58 -4.26
C TYR A 349 16.47 -9.20 -3.07
N THR A 350 16.04 -10.18 -2.28
CA THR A 350 15.23 -9.96 -1.06
C THR A 350 13.90 -9.25 -1.36
N ASN A 351 13.34 -9.57 -2.53
CA ASN A 351 12.11 -8.99 -3.05
C ASN A 351 10.87 -9.47 -2.29
N ASP A 352 10.98 -10.47 -1.42
CA ASP A 352 9.92 -10.83 -0.46
C ASP A 352 9.62 -9.69 0.54
N LEU A 353 10.53 -8.73 0.72
CA LEU A 353 10.36 -7.57 1.61
C LEU A 353 9.92 -7.95 3.05
N ARG A 354 10.30 -9.15 3.49
CA ARG A 354 9.98 -9.75 4.80
C ARG A 354 10.27 -8.81 5.97
N TYR A 355 11.38 -8.08 5.90
CA TYR A 355 11.77 -7.08 6.90
C TYR A 355 10.62 -6.09 7.19
N ILE A 356 9.91 -5.64 6.16
CA ILE A 356 8.82 -4.67 6.27
C ILE A 356 7.55 -5.39 6.73
N PHE A 357 7.04 -6.33 5.92
CA PHE A 357 5.70 -6.88 6.08
C PHE A 357 5.60 -7.93 7.20
N ALA A 358 6.61 -8.79 7.36
CA ALA A 358 6.56 -9.89 8.34
C ALA A 358 7.26 -9.55 9.67
N THR A 359 7.89 -8.38 9.81
CA THR A 359 8.58 -7.98 11.04
C THR A 359 8.15 -6.61 11.52
N ARG A 360 8.49 -5.54 10.78
CA ARG A 360 8.31 -4.16 11.27
C ARG A 360 6.83 -3.80 11.41
N TRP A 361 6.01 -4.12 10.43
CA TRP A 361 4.58 -3.76 10.46
C TRP A 361 3.78 -4.48 11.55
N ILE A 362 4.18 -5.70 11.92
CA ILE A 362 3.63 -6.45 13.06
C ILE A 362 3.84 -5.69 14.38
N GLY A 363 5.01 -5.07 14.57
CA GLY A 363 5.28 -4.23 15.75
C GLY A 363 4.61 -2.87 15.70
N GLN A 364 4.54 -2.25 14.52
CA GLN A 364 3.88 -0.96 14.31
C GLN A 364 2.36 -1.05 14.52
N ASP A 365 1.74 -2.17 14.14
CA ASP A 365 0.33 -2.43 14.39
C ASP A 365 -0.02 -2.46 15.89
N GLY A 366 0.95 -2.81 16.74
CA GLY A 366 0.78 -2.72 18.19
C GLY A 366 0.97 -1.33 18.78
N LEU A 367 1.45 -0.36 17.98
CA LEU A 367 1.47 1.05 18.35
C LEU A 367 0.13 1.68 17.97
N ARG A 368 0.04 2.23 16.76
CA ARG A 368 -1.17 2.86 16.22
C ARG A 368 -1.56 2.34 14.83
N GLY A 369 -0.85 1.32 14.33
CA GLY A 369 -1.07 0.78 12.99
C GLY A 369 0.17 0.90 12.08
N PRO A 370 0.26 0.06 11.03
CA PRO A 370 1.32 0.12 10.04
C PRO A 370 1.23 1.39 9.17
N LEU A 371 2.33 1.71 8.49
CA LEU A 371 2.34 2.72 7.45
C LEU A 371 1.46 2.28 6.26
N LEU A 372 1.00 3.25 5.47
CA LEU A 372 0.29 2.99 4.22
C LEU A 372 1.30 2.52 3.16
N ALA A 373 1.08 1.34 2.58
CA ALA A 373 1.73 0.98 1.32
C ALA A 373 0.79 1.30 0.17
N GLY A 374 1.31 1.71 -0.98
CA GLY A 374 0.53 2.11 -2.15
C GLY A 374 -0.47 1.10 -2.74
N THR A 375 -0.67 -0.10 -2.16
CA THR A 375 -1.60 -1.12 -2.66
C THR A 375 -2.06 -2.06 -1.53
N GLY A 376 -3.17 -2.76 -1.75
CA GLY A 376 -3.68 -3.78 -0.85
C GLY A 376 -4.22 -3.23 0.47
N PHE A 377 -4.88 -2.07 0.43
CA PHE A 377 -5.48 -1.47 1.63
C PHE A 377 -6.91 -1.00 1.38
N TYR A 378 -7.74 -1.15 2.42
CA TYR A 378 -9.09 -0.61 2.48
C TYR A 378 -9.07 0.64 3.33
N VAL A 379 -9.51 1.77 2.80
CA VAL A 379 -9.44 3.08 3.45
C VAL A 379 -10.80 3.76 3.47
N ARG A 380 -11.06 4.53 4.52
CA ARG A 380 -12.23 5.39 4.60
C ARG A 380 -12.10 6.62 3.70
N ARG A 381 -13.14 6.89 2.92
CA ARG A 381 -13.23 8.07 2.05
C ARG A 381 -13.16 9.37 2.84
N ASP A 382 -13.86 9.47 3.96
CA ASP A 382 -13.89 10.71 4.76
C ASP A 382 -12.52 11.04 5.37
N ALA A 383 -11.76 10.03 5.80
CA ALA A 383 -10.37 10.20 6.21
C ALA A 383 -9.49 10.72 5.07
N LEU A 384 -9.67 10.21 3.85
CA LEU A 384 -9.01 10.74 2.64
C LEU A 384 -9.47 12.15 2.29
N TYR A 385 -10.73 12.52 2.57
CA TYR A 385 -11.27 13.87 2.38
C TYR A 385 -10.92 14.86 3.49
N GLY A 386 -10.45 14.36 4.63
CA GLY A 386 -9.75 15.15 5.64
C GLY A 386 -10.52 15.43 6.88
N ALA A 387 -11.55 14.62 7.10
CA ALA A 387 -12.20 14.55 8.38
C ALA A 387 -11.18 14.19 9.46
N MET A 388 -11.41 14.73 10.64
CA MET A 388 -10.74 14.28 11.86
C MET A 388 -11.42 13.00 12.38
N PRO A 389 -10.70 12.15 13.14
CA PRO A 389 -11.32 11.03 13.82
C PRO A 389 -12.47 11.49 14.72
N SER A 390 -13.59 10.77 14.76
CA SER A 390 -14.77 11.17 15.56
C SER A 390 -14.45 11.25 17.06
N ALA A 391 -13.53 10.41 17.53
CA ALA A 391 -13.00 10.45 18.89
C ALA A 391 -12.30 11.79 19.25
N ALA A 392 -11.86 12.56 18.25
CA ALA A 392 -11.20 13.85 18.44
C ALA A 392 -12.16 15.06 18.36
N THR A 393 -13.36 14.91 17.79
CA THR A 393 -14.23 16.05 17.43
C THR A 393 -15.61 16.06 18.09
N SER A 394 -15.99 15.03 18.85
CA SER A 394 -17.35 14.88 19.44
C SER A 394 -18.51 14.93 18.42
N LEU A 395 -18.20 14.93 17.12
CA LEU A 395 -19.14 14.95 16.00
C LEU A 395 -19.52 13.51 15.56
N PRO A 396 -20.68 13.34 14.90
CA PRO A 396 -21.07 12.04 14.36
C PRO A 396 -20.03 11.47 13.38
N ALA A 397 -19.93 10.14 13.33
CA ALA A 397 -19.00 9.45 12.44
C ALA A 397 -19.34 9.60 10.95
N HIS A 398 -18.37 9.34 10.08
CA HIS A 398 -18.51 9.23 8.62
C HIS A 398 -18.78 10.55 7.87
N GLY A 399 -17.90 11.54 8.00
CA GLY A 399 -17.96 12.75 7.17
C GLY A 399 -19.12 13.71 7.48
N ALA A 400 -19.78 13.58 8.64
CA ALA A 400 -20.80 14.53 9.07
C ALA A 400 -20.28 15.98 9.11
N GLU A 401 -18.99 16.17 9.40
CA GLU A 401 -18.29 17.47 9.30
C GLU A 401 -18.54 18.19 7.97
N PHE A 402 -18.59 17.45 6.85
CA PHE A 402 -18.76 18.04 5.51
C PHE A 402 -20.19 18.49 5.24
N SER A 403 -21.19 17.86 5.89
CA SER A 403 -22.60 18.23 5.74
C SER A 403 -22.90 19.63 6.32
N SER A 404 -22.26 19.96 7.44
CA SER A 404 -22.37 21.25 8.13
C SER A 404 -21.40 22.31 7.63
N MET A 405 -20.50 21.97 6.70
CA MET A 405 -19.47 22.89 6.21
C MET A 405 -20.07 23.92 5.25
N GLU A 406 -19.59 25.16 5.38
CA GLU A 406 -19.99 26.26 4.50
C GLU A 406 -19.68 25.91 3.03
N THR A 407 -20.61 26.24 2.12
CA THR A 407 -20.46 25.96 0.69
C THR A 407 -19.15 26.54 0.13
N GLY A 408 -18.76 27.76 0.54
CA GLY A 408 -17.53 28.39 0.08
C GLY A 408 -16.27 27.59 0.42
N GLU A 409 -16.21 27.01 1.61
CA GLU A 409 -15.10 26.16 2.03
C GLU A 409 -15.10 24.80 1.31
N LEU A 410 -16.28 24.23 1.07
CA LEU A 410 -16.40 23.01 0.26
C LEU A 410 -15.93 23.25 -1.17
N VAL A 411 -16.29 24.38 -1.79
CA VAL A 411 -15.84 24.73 -3.15
C VAL A 411 -14.32 24.98 -3.18
N ARG A 412 -13.77 25.66 -2.17
CA ARG A 412 -12.31 25.83 -2.03
C ARG A 412 -11.59 24.48 -1.97
N ARG A 413 -12.12 23.52 -1.21
CA ARG A 413 -11.46 22.22 -0.98
C ARG A 413 -11.68 21.22 -2.12
N PHE A 414 -12.91 21.08 -2.61
CA PHE A 414 -13.32 20.02 -3.53
C PHE A 414 -13.49 20.48 -4.98
N GLY A 415 -13.49 21.79 -5.24
CA GLY A 415 -13.71 22.37 -6.57
C GLY A 415 -15.16 22.78 -6.81
N HIS A 416 -15.45 23.17 -8.05
CA HIS A 416 -16.66 23.88 -8.44
C HIS A 416 -17.78 22.99 -9.01
N SER A 417 -17.62 21.66 -9.03
CA SER A 417 -18.68 20.75 -9.48
C SER A 417 -19.80 20.67 -8.45
N ASP A 418 -21.00 21.09 -8.83
CA ASP A 418 -22.20 21.04 -7.98
C ASP A 418 -22.56 19.58 -7.61
N ASP A 419 -22.38 18.65 -8.55
CA ASP A 419 -22.60 17.21 -8.32
C ASP A 419 -21.62 16.66 -7.27
N LEU A 420 -20.34 17.06 -7.34
CA LEU A 420 -19.33 16.62 -6.37
C LEU A 420 -19.59 17.19 -4.98
N ILE A 421 -19.91 18.48 -4.89
CA ILE A 421 -20.22 19.14 -3.61
C ILE A 421 -21.46 18.51 -2.97
N SER A 422 -22.48 18.23 -3.77
CA SER A 422 -23.69 17.51 -3.32
C SER A 422 -23.37 16.10 -2.83
N SER A 423 -22.50 15.38 -3.53
CA SER A 423 -22.07 14.04 -3.13
C SER A 423 -21.29 14.04 -1.80
N VAL A 424 -20.38 15.00 -1.63
CA VAL A 424 -19.57 15.17 -0.41
C VAL A 424 -20.45 15.49 0.80
N ARG A 425 -21.46 16.35 0.66
CA ARG A 425 -22.43 16.66 1.74
C ARG A 425 -23.20 15.43 2.20
N ASN A 426 -23.52 14.55 1.26
CA ASN A 426 -24.33 13.36 1.49
C ASN A 426 -23.49 12.14 1.90
N LEU A 427 -22.17 12.27 2.08
CA LEU A 427 -21.28 11.16 2.41
C LEU A 427 -21.71 10.40 3.68
N HIS A 428 -22.20 11.14 4.68
CA HIS A 428 -22.64 10.54 5.95
C HIS A 428 -23.88 9.66 5.82
N LEU A 429 -24.69 9.88 4.79
CA LEU A 429 -25.95 9.15 4.64
C LEU A 429 -25.71 7.69 4.28
N GLN A 430 -24.53 7.36 3.74
CA GLN A 430 -24.16 6.01 3.27
C GLN A 430 -25.27 5.35 2.44
N LYS A 431 -26.10 6.17 1.78
CA LYS A 431 -27.24 5.67 1.03
C LYS A 431 -26.68 4.84 -0.12
N PRO A 432 -27.17 3.60 -0.33
CA PRO A 432 -26.85 2.89 -1.55
C PRO A 432 -27.14 3.79 -2.75
N PRO A 433 -26.30 3.78 -3.79
CA PRO A 433 -26.62 4.45 -5.03
C PRO A 433 -28.00 3.97 -5.52
N ALA A 434 -28.79 4.89 -6.10
CA ALA A 434 -30.16 4.62 -6.53
C ALA A 434 -30.25 3.29 -7.31
N ALA A 435 -31.13 2.38 -6.89
CA ALA A 435 -31.30 1.09 -7.54
C ALA A 435 -31.82 1.27 -8.99
N GLY A 436 -31.39 0.40 -9.91
CA GLY A 436 -31.90 0.35 -11.30
C GLY A 436 -31.08 1.11 -12.35
N ARG A 437 -31.71 1.45 -13.49
CA ARG A 437 -31.11 2.10 -14.67
C ARG A 437 -30.31 3.37 -14.37
N HIS A 438 -30.57 4.06 -13.26
CA HIS A 438 -29.85 5.28 -12.86
C HIS A 438 -28.39 5.05 -12.47
N ARG A 439 -28.02 3.86 -11.96
CA ARG A 439 -26.61 3.52 -11.63
C ARG A 439 -25.69 3.44 -12.84
N ARG A 440 -26.26 3.25 -14.03
CA ARG A 440 -25.52 3.03 -15.28
C ARG A 440 -25.43 4.29 -16.14
N ARG A 441 -26.06 5.39 -15.73
CA ARG A 441 -25.93 6.68 -16.41
C ARG A 441 -24.70 7.40 -15.91
N LEU A 442 -23.84 7.80 -16.84
CA LEU A 442 -22.68 8.61 -16.54
C LEU A 442 -23.13 9.98 -15.97
N PRO A 443 -22.61 10.41 -14.81
CA PRO A 443 -22.88 11.75 -14.28
C PRO A 443 -22.44 12.85 -15.25
N ARG A 444 -23.16 13.98 -15.28
CA ARG A 444 -22.87 15.09 -16.20
C ARG A 444 -21.44 15.64 -16.00
N ASP A 445 -21.04 15.76 -14.74
CA ASP A 445 -19.75 16.32 -14.36
C ASP A 445 -18.60 15.30 -14.39
N ALA A 446 -18.82 14.05 -14.84
CA ALA A 446 -17.79 13.01 -14.79
C ALA A 446 -16.52 13.37 -15.58
N ALA A 447 -16.67 13.94 -16.78
CA ALA A 447 -15.54 14.41 -17.57
C ALA A 447 -14.90 15.67 -16.96
N LEU A 448 -15.71 16.57 -16.39
CA LEU A 448 -15.25 17.79 -15.72
C LEU A 448 -14.33 17.45 -14.54
N VAL A 449 -14.76 16.55 -13.65
CA VAL A 449 -13.96 16.17 -12.48
C VAL A 449 -12.75 15.29 -12.85
N ALA A 450 -12.71 14.72 -14.05
CA ALA A 450 -11.55 14.01 -14.59
C ALA A 450 -10.57 14.93 -15.35
N SER A 451 -10.86 16.23 -15.47
CA SER A 451 -10.00 17.21 -16.14
C SER A 451 -8.72 17.49 -15.35
N CYS A 452 -7.62 17.78 -16.07
CA CYS A 452 -6.35 18.19 -15.47
C CYS A 452 -6.42 19.60 -14.85
N ALA A 453 -7.33 20.46 -15.34
CA ALA A 453 -7.50 21.81 -14.81
C ALA A 453 -8.31 21.83 -13.50
N TYR A 454 -9.08 20.78 -13.22
CA TYR A 454 -10.04 20.74 -12.12
C TYR A 454 -9.40 20.97 -10.74
N GLU A 455 -8.14 20.53 -10.56
CA GLU A 455 -7.43 20.64 -9.28
C GLU A 455 -6.84 22.03 -9.04
N THR A 456 -6.76 22.87 -10.09
CA THR A 456 -6.12 24.19 -10.02
C THR A 456 -6.86 25.12 -9.06
N GLY A 457 -6.17 25.60 -8.03
CA GLY A 457 -6.76 26.48 -7.02
C GLY A 457 -7.70 25.78 -6.03
N THR A 458 -7.72 24.44 -6.02
CA THR A 458 -8.50 23.65 -5.06
C THR A 458 -7.60 23.04 -3.99
N GLY A 459 -8.20 22.40 -2.97
CA GLY A 459 -7.48 21.66 -1.94
C GLY A 459 -7.01 20.25 -2.36
N TRP A 460 -7.24 19.80 -3.59
CA TRP A 460 -6.82 18.47 -4.04
C TRP A 460 -5.29 18.31 -4.04
N GLY A 461 -4.77 17.21 -3.51
CA GLY A 461 -3.34 16.94 -3.42
C GLY A 461 -2.63 17.56 -2.21
N ASP A 462 -3.25 18.55 -1.57
CA ASP A 462 -2.70 19.30 -0.43
C ASP A 462 -3.53 19.10 0.85
N GLU A 463 -4.84 19.26 0.72
CA GLU A 463 -5.81 19.19 1.82
C GLU A 463 -6.84 18.07 1.63
N VAL A 464 -6.96 17.50 0.43
CA VAL A 464 -7.95 16.49 0.01
C VAL A 464 -7.29 15.40 -0.84
N GLY A 465 -7.61 14.14 -0.56
CA GLY A 465 -7.16 12.98 -1.33
C GLY A 465 -5.74 12.50 -0.97
N PHE A 466 -5.11 11.86 -1.95
CA PHE A 466 -3.71 11.47 -1.93
C PHE A 466 -2.80 12.69 -2.13
N MET A 467 -1.71 12.74 -1.38
CA MET A 467 -0.88 13.93 -1.23
C MET A 467 0.23 14.03 -2.30
N TYR A 468 0.47 15.20 -2.88
CA TYR A 468 1.36 15.38 -4.05
C TYR A 468 2.81 15.76 -3.78
N GLN A 469 3.15 16.10 -2.53
CA GLN A 469 4.41 16.77 -2.19
C GLN A 469 5.61 15.81 -2.08
N SER A 470 5.44 14.53 -2.43
CA SER A 470 6.50 13.54 -2.43
C SER A 470 6.30 12.50 -3.53
N VAL A 471 7.41 11.96 -4.04
CA VAL A 471 7.43 10.82 -4.98
C VAL A 471 7.10 9.47 -4.32
N VAL A 472 6.93 9.48 -2.99
CA VAL A 472 6.38 8.39 -2.17
C VAL A 472 5.06 8.87 -1.54
N GLU A 473 4.06 9.04 -2.40
CA GLU A 473 2.76 9.61 -2.05
C GLU A 473 2.03 8.78 -1.00
N ASP A 474 2.24 7.47 -0.99
CA ASP A 474 1.65 6.52 -0.06
C ASP A 474 2.14 6.76 1.37
N TYR A 475 3.46 6.78 1.55
CA TYR A 475 4.12 7.13 2.80
C TYR A 475 3.67 8.52 3.28
N PHE A 476 3.66 9.51 2.38
CA PHE A 476 3.34 10.89 2.73
C PHE A 476 1.86 11.08 3.08
N THR A 477 0.95 10.42 2.34
CA THR A 477 -0.48 10.39 2.65
C THR A 477 -0.70 9.73 4.00
N GLY A 478 -0.16 8.54 4.24
CA GLY A 478 -0.23 7.87 5.54
C GLY A 478 0.19 8.79 6.68
N TYR A 479 1.38 9.36 6.56
CA TYR A 479 1.98 10.26 7.54
C TYR A 479 1.13 11.51 7.83
N ARG A 480 0.88 12.33 6.80
CA ARG A 480 0.32 13.67 6.96
C ARG A 480 -1.20 13.64 7.05
N ARG A 481 -1.85 12.74 6.31
CA ARG A 481 -3.31 12.67 6.23
C ARG A 481 -3.90 11.90 7.40
N PHE A 482 -3.32 10.77 7.75
CA PHE A 482 -3.89 9.90 8.78
C PHE A 482 -3.24 10.16 10.14
N PHE A 483 -1.99 9.76 10.32
CA PHE A 483 -1.41 9.70 11.66
C PHE A 483 -1.18 11.07 12.30
N SER A 484 -0.76 12.08 11.53
CA SER A 484 -0.60 13.46 12.05
C SER A 484 -1.92 14.11 12.48
N ARG A 485 -3.06 13.55 12.08
CA ARG A 485 -4.42 13.99 12.45
C ARG A 485 -5.07 13.09 13.51
N GLY A 486 -4.32 12.13 14.05
CA GLY A 486 -4.79 11.25 15.11
C GLY A 486 -5.51 9.98 14.64
N TRP A 487 -5.61 9.73 13.33
CA TRP A 487 -6.11 8.45 12.82
C TRP A 487 -5.16 7.29 13.19
N THR A 488 -5.70 6.09 13.15
CA THR A 488 -5.00 4.81 13.34
C THR A 488 -5.20 3.92 12.12
N SER A 489 -4.39 2.87 11.99
CA SER A 489 -4.57 1.82 10.99
C SER A 489 -4.52 0.44 11.65
N ALA A 490 -4.95 -0.58 10.91
CA ALA A 490 -4.87 -1.98 11.34
C ALA A 490 -4.10 -2.80 10.30
N TYR A 491 -3.34 -3.79 10.76
CA TYR A 491 -2.63 -4.71 9.88
C TYR A 491 -3.31 -6.09 9.84
N CYS A 492 -3.82 -6.48 8.67
CA CYS A 492 -4.39 -7.80 8.45
C CYS A 492 -3.37 -8.70 7.75
N TYR A 493 -2.51 -9.35 8.55
CA TYR A 493 -1.57 -10.34 8.04
C TYR A 493 -2.25 -11.72 7.97
N PRO A 494 -2.16 -12.45 6.84
CA PRO A 494 -2.81 -13.75 6.71
C PRO A 494 -2.25 -14.76 7.72
N ALA A 495 -3.12 -15.61 8.24
CA ALA A 495 -2.71 -16.75 9.04
C ALA A 495 -1.80 -17.69 8.21
N PRO A 496 -0.86 -18.43 8.83
CA PRO A 496 0.06 -19.31 8.10
C PRO A 496 -0.61 -20.39 7.24
N SER A 497 -1.83 -20.81 7.61
CA SER A 497 -2.63 -21.79 6.86
C SER A 497 -3.58 -21.16 5.85
N SER A 498 -3.69 -19.83 5.84
CA SER A 498 -4.59 -19.08 4.95
C SER A 498 -3.85 -18.57 3.72
N ARG A 499 -4.60 -18.43 2.63
CA ARG A 499 -4.11 -17.91 1.37
C ARG A 499 -3.80 -16.40 1.49
N PRO A 500 -2.69 -15.90 0.92
CA PRO A 500 -2.45 -14.46 0.80
C PRO A 500 -3.62 -13.74 0.10
N PRO A 501 -4.14 -12.64 0.64
CA PRO A 501 -5.29 -11.95 0.03
C PRO A 501 -4.98 -11.32 -1.33
N PHE A 502 -3.77 -10.79 -1.49
CA PHE A 502 -3.28 -10.18 -2.72
C PHE A 502 -1.94 -10.81 -3.09
N LEU A 503 -1.72 -10.99 -4.39
CA LEU A 503 -0.43 -11.41 -4.94
C LEU A 503 -0.06 -10.49 -6.08
N GLY A 504 1.18 -10.00 -6.06
CA GLY A 504 1.72 -9.22 -7.15
C GLY A 504 3.01 -9.72 -7.73
N THR A 505 3.56 -8.91 -8.62
CA THR A 505 4.79 -9.22 -9.38
C THR A 505 5.91 -8.29 -8.92
N MET A 506 7.09 -8.83 -8.62
CA MET A 506 8.30 -8.03 -8.39
C MET A 506 9.22 -8.03 -9.62
N PRO A 507 10.03 -6.97 -9.81
CA PRO A 507 11.03 -6.98 -10.88
C PRO A 507 12.02 -8.14 -10.71
N THR A 508 12.27 -8.86 -11.79
CA THR A 508 13.13 -10.06 -11.80
C THR A 508 14.59 -9.77 -12.14
N ASN A 509 14.89 -8.54 -12.57
CA ASN A 509 16.24 -8.09 -12.88
C ASN A 509 16.73 -7.05 -11.86
N LEU A 510 18.05 -7.00 -11.66
CA LEU A 510 18.65 -6.13 -10.64
C LEU A 510 18.49 -4.64 -10.96
N ASN A 511 18.47 -4.26 -12.24
CA ASN A 511 18.39 -2.85 -12.63
C ASN A 511 17.08 -2.22 -12.13
N ASP A 512 15.95 -2.86 -12.44
CA ASP A 512 14.63 -2.38 -12.05
C ASP A 512 14.47 -2.37 -10.52
N VAL A 513 14.99 -3.39 -9.82
CA VAL A 513 15.00 -3.44 -8.35
C VAL A 513 15.77 -2.24 -7.77
N LEU A 514 16.93 -1.90 -8.30
CA LEU A 514 17.74 -0.77 -7.82
C LEU A 514 17.10 0.59 -8.17
N VAL A 515 16.48 0.71 -9.35
CA VAL A 515 15.74 1.93 -9.75
C VAL A 515 14.54 2.15 -8.82
N GLN A 516 13.80 1.10 -8.51
CA GLN A 516 12.67 1.15 -7.57
C GLN A 516 13.13 1.54 -6.17
N ASN A 517 14.18 0.89 -5.65
CA ASN A 517 14.76 1.23 -4.35
C ASN A 517 15.27 2.68 -4.32
N LYS A 518 15.94 3.16 -5.37
CA LYS A 518 16.43 4.54 -5.44
C LYS A 518 15.28 5.54 -5.30
N ARG A 519 14.16 5.30 -6.01
CA ARG A 519 12.96 6.16 -5.93
C ARG A 519 12.40 6.22 -4.51
N TRP A 520 12.33 5.08 -3.82
CA TRP A 520 11.90 5.06 -2.42
C TRP A 520 12.88 5.83 -1.53
N MET A 521 14.18 5.57 -1.66
CA MET A 521 15.22 6.18 -0.83
C MET A 521 15.32 7.69 -1.02
N SER A 522 15.15 8.20 -2.24
CA SER A 522 15.13 9.66 -2.49
C SER A 522 13.87 10.30 -1.93
N GLY A 523 12.70 9.74 -2.20
CA GLY A 523 11.42 10.30 -1.74
C GLY A 523 11.26 10.30 -0.22
N LEU A 524 11.66 9.21 0.43
CA LEU A 524 11.62 9.08 1.89
C LEU A 524 12.57 10.09 2.55
N LEU A 525 13.81 10.21 2.05
CA LEU A 525 14.78 11.14 2.60
C LEU A 525 14.40 12.60 2.37
N ALA A 526 13.81 12.94 1.22
CA ALA A 526 13.28 14.27 0.97
C ALA A 526 12.23 14.68 2.02
N VAL A 527 11.35 13.76 2.42
CA VAL A 527 10.40 14.01 3.52
C VAL A 527 11.13 14.11 4.86
N GLY A 528 12.10 13.24 5.12
CA GLY A 528 12.90 13.24 6.35
C GLY A 528 13.67 14.53 6.58
N LEU A 529 14.30 15.08 5.54
CA LEU A 529 15.07 16.33 5.56
C LEU A 529 14.20 17.59 5.44
N SER A 530 12.95 17.46 5.03
CA SER A 530 12.05 18.60 4.87
C SER A 530 11.85 19.35 6.18
N ARG A 531 12.14 20.66 6.20
CA ARG A 531 11.89 21.54 7.35
C ARG A 531 10.42 21.53 7.79
N ARG A 532 9.49 21.40 6.83
CA ARG A 532 8.05 21.43 7.09
C ARG A 532 7.48 20.05 7.44
N TYR A 533 8.08 18.99 6.88
CA TYR A 533 7.48 17.66 6.90
C TYR A 533 8.28 16.59 7.63
N CYS A 534 9.43 16.90 8.20
CA CYS A 534 10.22 15.94 8.97
C CYS A 534 9.38 15.28 10.08
N PRO A 535 9.28 13.93 10.12
CA PRO A 535 8.51 13.22 11.14
C PRO A 535 8.94 13.54 12.58
N LEU A 536 10.23 13.81 12.79
CA LEU A 536 10.81 14.15 14.10
C LEU A 536 10.57 15.61 14.52
N ALA A 537 10.09 16.47 13.62
CA ALA A 537 9.76 17.88 13.92
C ALA A 537 8.26 18.16 13.81
N CYS A 538 7.46 17.18 13.38
CA CYS A 538 6.04 17.35 13.16
C CYS A 538 5.25 17.32 14.46
N ARG A 539 4.86 18.51 14.93
CA ARG A 539 4.08 18.68 16.17
C ARG A 539 2.82 17.82 16.20
N GLY A 540 2.10 17.71 15.08
CA GLY A 540 0.88 16.90 14.99
C GLY A 540 1.15 15.42 15.26
N LEU A 541 2.19 14.84 14.66
CA LEU A 541 2.53 13.44 14.89
C LEU A 541 3.12 13.19 16.27
N LEU A 542 3.99 14.08 16.75
CA LEU A 542 4.61 13.95 18.07
C LEU A 542 3.61 14.09 19.21
N ALA A 543 2.61 14.98 19.07
CA ALA A 543 1.52 15.11 20.02
C ALA A 543 0.65 13.84 20.08
N VAL A 544 0.58 13.10 18.98
CA VAL A 544 -0.21 11.87 18.85
C VAL A 544 0.54 10.64 19.38
N SER A 545 1.81 10.46 19.00
CA SER A 545 2.66 9.36 19.48
C SER A 545 4.13 9.51 19.05
N VAL A 546 5.04 9.61 20.02
CA VAL A 546 6.49 9.59 19.78
C VAL A 546 6.96 8.26 19.15
N PRO A 547 6.54 7.07 19.64
CA PRO A 547 6.88 5.82 18.96
C PRO A 547 6.42 5.78 17.49
N GLN A 548 5.24 6.31 17.15
CA GLN A 548 4.80 6.40 15.75
C GLN A 548 5.62 7.43 14.95
N ALA A 549 6.06 8.52 15.57
CA ALA A 549 7.00 9.44 14.93
C ALA A 549 8.32 8.76 14.58
N MET A 550 8.82 7.90 15.48
CA MET A 550 10.01 7.09 15.24
C MET A 550 9.82 6.09 14.10
N THR A 551 8.64 5.48 13.93
CA THR A 551 8.39 4.54 12.82
C THR A 551 8.46 5.22 11.46
N TYR A 552 7.86 6.42 11.34
CA TYR A 552 7.96 7.22 10.12
C TYR A 552 9.41 7.70 9.91
N ALA A 553 10.04 8.25 10.95
CA ALA A 553 11.44 8.70 10.87
C ALA A 553 12.40 7.57 10.45
N HIS A 554 12.21 6.34 10.94
CA HIS A 554 13.03 5.18 10.56
C HIS A 554 13.08 4.99 9.04
N PHE A 555 11.94 5.00 8.38
CA PHE A 555 11.88 4.90 6.92
C PHE A 555 12.34 6.18 6.24
N GLY A 556 11.98 7.35 6.78
CA GLY A 556 12.41 8.66 6.27
C GLY A 556 13.92 8.85 6.23
N PHE A 557 14.67 8.23 7.15
CA PHE A 557 16.13 8.38 7.22
C PHE A 557 16.91 7.14 6.75
N LEU A 558 16.24 6.13 6.18
CA LEU A 558 16.87 4.85 5.83
C LEU A 558 18.09 5.03 4.90
N SER A 559 18.04 5.99 3.99
CA SER A 559 19.11 6.31 3.04
C SER A 559 20.43 6.70 3.71
N LEU A 560 20.41 7.15 4.97
CA LEU A 560 21.60 7.53 5.73
C LEU A 560 22.51 6.33 6.07
N TYR A 561 22.02 5.09 5.94
CA TYR A 561 22.87 3.89 6.02
C TYR A 561 24.02 3.95 4.99
N ALA A 562 23.82 4.58 3.83
CA ALA A 562 24.84 4.75 2.80
C ALA A 562 26.12 5.42 3.33
N PHE A 563 25.97 6.49 4.13
CA PHE A 563 27.11 7.21 4.70
C PHE A 563 27.94 6.29 5.60
N SER A 564 27.28 5.59 6.53
CA SER A 564 27.95 4.70 7.47
C SER A 564 28.60 3.51 6.76
N ALA A 565 27.91 2.92 5.79
CA ALA A 565 28.41 1.81 4.99
C ALA A 565 29.68 2.23 4.21
N LEU A 566 29.69 3.40 3.58
CA LEU A 566 30.86 3.90 2.85
C LEU A 566 32.05 4.18 3.77
N CYS A 567 31.83 4.79 4.94
CA CYS A 567 32.89 5.01 5.93
C CYS A 567 33.55 3.69 6.33
N TYR A 568 32.76 2.69 6.70
CA TYR A 568 33.25 1.38 7.11
C TYR A 568 33.84 0.54 5.95
N ALA A 569 33.41 0.76 4.71
CA ALA A 569 33.92 0.07 3.53
C ALA A 569 35.20 0.68 2.95
N THR A 570 35.58 1.90 3.33
CA THR A 570 36.72 2.62 2.73
C THR A 570 37.79 3.04 3.73
N LEU A 571 37.39 3.59 4.89
CA LEU A 571 38.35 4.16 5.85
C LEU A 571 39.26 3.09 6.46
N PRO A 572 38.76 1.92 6.92
CA PRO A 572 39.64 0.86 7.44
C PRO A 572 40.69 0.40 6.43
N GLN A 573 40.31 0.26 5.16
CA GLN A 573 41.16 -0.23 4.07
C GLN A 573 42.25 0.79 3.75
N LEU A 574 41.89 2.08 3.62
CA LEU A 574 42.85 3.16 3.38
C LEU A 574 43.83 3.33 4.57
N CYS A 575 43.35 3.12 5.79
CA CYS A 575 44.18 3.21 6.99
C CYS A 575 45.13 2.03 7.10
N PHE A 576 44.65 0.83 6.80
CA PHE A 576 45.47 -0.38 6.71
C PHE A 576 46.62 -0.20 5.71
N LEU A 577 46.33 0.29 4.50
CA LEU A 577 47.35 0.53 3.47
C LEU A 577 48.38 1.60 3.85
N ARG A 578 48.00 2.56 4.72
CA ARG A 578 48.89 3.62 5.20
C ARG A 578 49.58 3.29 6.53
N GLY A 579 49.32 2.11 7.10
CA GLY A 579 49.83 1.72 8.42
C GLY A 579 49.34 2.61 9.56
N VAL A 580 48.19 3.29 9.40
CA VAL A 580 47.63 4.18 10.42
C VAL A 580 46.54 3.46 11.20
N PRO A 581 46.61 3.41 12.55
CA PRO A 581 45.56 2.79 13.34
C PRO A 581 44.25 3.58 13.27
N LEU A 582 43.13 2.86 13.09
CA LEU A 582 41.77 3.42 13.05
C LEU A 582 40.90 3.03 14.25
N PHE A 583 41.11 1.82 14.77
CA PHE A 583 40.40 1.31 15.93
C PHE A 583 41.27 1.45 17.19
N PRO A 584 40.65 1.72 18.35
CA PRO A 584 41.37 1.80 19.62
C PRO A 584 42.03 0.47 20.00
N ASP A 585 42.89 0.51 21.02
CA ASP A 585 43.69 -0.62 21.52
C ASP A 585 42.90 -1.93 21.70
N ALA A 586 43.62 -3.06 21.75
CA ALA A 586 43.05 -4.40 21.86
C ALA A 586 42.01 -4.59 22.99
N ALA A 587 42.07 -3.78 24.05
CA ALA A 587 41.11 -3.77 25.15
C ALA A 587 39.69 -3.31 24.75
N ALA A 588 39.58 -2.50 23.70
CA ALA A 588 38.35 -1.91 23.19
C ALA A 588 37.61 -2.81 22.18
N ALA A 589 38.39 -3.59 21.43
CA ALA A 589 37.91 -4.43 20.33
C ALA A 589 36.75 -5.36 20.72
N PRO A 590 36.72 -5.98 21.92
CA PRO A 590 35.61 -6.82 22.35
C PRO A 590 34.26 -6.09 22.39
N TRP A 591 34.24 -4.80 22.77
CA TRP A 591 32.99 -4.02 22.85
C TRP A 591 32.39 -3.75 21.48
N PHE A 592 33.21 -3.37 20.49
CA PHE A 592 32.77 -3.18 19.11
C PHE A 592 32.32 -4.50 18.49
N ALA A 593 33.07 -5.58 18.71
CA ALA A 593 32.70 -6.92 18.24
C ALA A 593 31.37 -7.38 18.87
N ALA A 594 31.15 -7.14 20.16
CA ALA A 594 29.91 -7.49 20.84
C ALA A 594 28.71 -6.64 20.35
N ALA A 595 28.90 -5.33 20.14
CA ALA A 595 27.86 -4.47 19.57
C ALA A 595 27.46 -4.91 18.16
N PHE A 596 28.44 -5.26 17.31
CA PHE A 596 28.18 -5.79 15.97
C PHE A 596 27.54 -7.18 16.00
N ALA A 597 28.03 -8.09 16.85
CA ALA A 597 27.45 -9.42 17.00
C ALA A 597 25.99 -9.36 17.49
N SER A 598 25.68 -8.45 18.43
CA SER A 598 24.32 -8.31 18.94
C SER A 598 23.33 -7.81 17.89
N SER A 599 23.72 -6.91 16.99
CA SER A 599 22.82 -6.47 15.88
C SER A 599 22.59 -7.60 14.87
N LEU A 600 23.63 -8.37 14.54
CA LEU A 600 23.51 -9.54 13.66
C LEU A 600 22.63 -10.63 14.26
N VAL A 601 22.77 -10.89 15.56
CA VAL A 601 21.94 -11.85 16.30
C VAL A 601 20.49 -11.38 16.34
N GLN A 602 20.23 -10.10 16.62
CA GLN A 602 18.88 -9.55 16.58
C GLN A 602 18.24 -9.77 15.20
N HIS A 603 18.96 -9.48 14.12
CA HIS A 603 18.46 -9.71 12.76
C HIS A 603 18.21 -11.20 12.48
N LEU A 604 19.09 -12.10 12.92
CA LEU A 604 18.91 -13.54 12.77
C LEU A 604 17.67 -14.03 13.53
N VAL A 605 17.43 -13.52 14.75
CA VAL A 605 16.22 -13.81 15.53
C VAL A 605 14.97 -13.33 14.79
N GLU A 606 14.98 -12.11 14.25
CA GLU A 606 13.87 -11.57 13.45
C GLU A 606 13.53 -12.48 12.27
N VAL A 607 14.54 -12.90 11.50
CA VAL A 607 14.37 -13.81 10.35
C VAL A 607 13.84 -15.17 10.81
N SER A 608 14.37 -15.70 11.91
CA SER A 608 13.99 -17.03 12.43
C SER A 608 12.56 -17.07 12.96
N VAL A 609 12.10 -15.97 13.56
CA VAL A 609 10.70 -15.83 14.02
C VAL A 609 9.75 -15.75 12.82
N ALA A 610 10.14 -15.03 11.76
CA ALA A 610 9.32 -14.85 10.57
C ALA A 610 9.32 -16.08 9.62
N ARG A 611 10.45 -16.79 9.47
CA ARG A 611 10.60 -17.94 8.56
C ARG A 611 11.07 -19.19 9.31
N ARG A 612 10.23 -20.24 9.33
CA ARG A 612 10.51 -21.52 10.04
C ARG A 612 11.37 -22.55 9.27
N GLY A 613 11.87 -22.25 8.07
CA GLY A 613 12.54 -23.27 7.23
C GLY A 613 13.81 -22.89 6.44
N LEU A 614 14.17 -21.60 6.33
CA LEU A 614 15.34 -21.13 5.55
C LEU A 614 16.05 -19.93 6.19
N ALA A 615 15.98 -19.81 7.52
CA ALA A 615 16.31 -18.56 8.23
C ALA A 615 17.75 -18.07 7.98
N VAL A 616 18.75 -18.95 8.00
CA VAL A 616 20.17 -18.56 7.81
C VAL A 616 20.41 -18.02 6.40
N ARG A 617 19.81 -18.64 5.39
CA ARG A 617 19.96 -18.20 4.00
C ARG A 617 19.32 -16.84 3.77
N THR A 618 18.07 -16.68 4.23
CA THR A 618 17.35 -15.40 4.13
C THR A 618 18.12 -14.30 4.87
N TRP A 619 18.60 -14.59 6.08
CA TRP A 619 19.41 -13.67 6.87
C TRP A 619 20.67 -13.22 6.10
N TRP A 620 21.40 -14.16 5.49
CA TRP A 620 22.60 -13.85 4.71
C TRP A 620 22.31 -13.02 3.45
N ASN A 621 21.25 -13.37 2.72
CA ASN A 621 20.84 -12.63 1.53
C ASN A 621 20.43 -11.19 1.88
N GLU A 622 19.67 -11.00 2.95
CA GLU A 622 19.26 -9.67 3.45
C GLU A 622 20.45 -8.81 3.86
N GLN A 623 21.47 -9.39 4.51
CA GLN A 623 22.71 -8.67 4.84
C GLN A 623 23.47 -8.25 3.57
N ARG A 624 23.65 -9.18 2.61
CA ARG A 624 24.31 -8.90 1.33
C ARG A 624 23.58 -7.82 0.52
N PHE A 625 22.27 -7.95 0.41
CA PHE A 625 21.46 -7.03 -0.37
C PHE A 625 21.38 -5.65 0.31
N TRP A 626 21.28 -5.59 1.64
CA TRP A 626 21.37 -4.34 2.39
C TRP A 626 22.67 -3.58 2.09
N MET A 627 23.83 -4.27 2.12
CA MET A 627 25.12 -3.64 1.78
C MET A 627 25.16 -3.14 0.33
N LEU A 628 24.67 -3.93 -0.63
CA LEU A 628 24.57 -3.54 -2.04
C LEU A 628 23.69 -2.30 -2.18
N ASN A 629 22.52 -2.30 -1.56
CA ASN A 629 21.55 -1.21 -1.62
C ASN A 629 22.10 0.07 -0.97
N ALA A 630 22.88 -0.07 0.11
CA ALA A 630 23.51 1.05 0.80
C ALA A 630 24.49 1.82 -0.08
N VAL A 631 25.37 1.13 -0.80
CA VAL A 631 26.37 1.76 -1.68
C VAL A 631 25.82 2.13 -3.06
N THR A 632 24.58 1.73 -3.38
CA THR A 632 23.92 2.04 -4.65
C THR A 632 22.69 2.92 -4.42
N ALA A 633 21.50 2.33 -4.29
CA ALA A 633 20.24 3.06 -4.32
C ALA A 633 20.08 4.06 -3.17
N GLN A 634 20.55 3.74 -1.96
CA GLN A 634 20.54 4.67 -0.82
C GLN A 634 21.51 5.83 -1.03
N LEU A 635 22.72 5.56 -1.52
CA LEU A 635 23.69 6.60 -1.85
C LEU A 635 23.16 7.55 -2.93
N PHE A 636 22.66 7.02 -4.05
CA PHE A 636 22.07 7.83 -5.11
C PHE A 636 20.77 8.52 -4.67
N GLY A 637 20.02 7.90 -3.75
CA GLY A 637 18.87 8.52 -3.09
C GLY A 637 19.26 9.74 -2.26
N CYS A 638 20.35 9.66 -1.50
CA CYS A 638 20.93 10.79 -0.76
C CYS A 638 21.33 11.93 -1.69
N VAL A 639 22.05 11.63 -2.77
CA VAL A 639 22.46 12.64 -3.75
C VAL A 639 21.24 13.33 -4.37
N SER A 640 20.24 12.56 -4.81
CA SER A 640 19.01 13.11 -5.40
C SER A 640 18.27 14.02 -4.42
N ALA A 641 18.05 13.57 -3.18
CA ALA A 641 17.33 14.35 -2.18
C ALA A 641 18.04 15.67 -1.84
N VAL A 642 19.38 15.66 -1.80
CA VAL A 642 20.18 16.88 -1.57
C VAL A 642 20.07 17.83 -2.77
N GLN A 643 20.14 17.32 -4.01
CA GLN A 643 19.94 18.14 -5.21
C GLN A 643 18.56 18.79 -5.22
N ASP A 644 17.51 18.02 -4.96
CA ASP A 644 16.13 18.52 -4.91
C ASP A 644 15.94 19.55 -3.79
N THR A 645 16.60 19.36 -2.64
CA THR A 645 16.54 20.32 -1.54
C THR A 645 17.27 21.62 -1.88
N ILE A 646 18.48 21.55 -2.45
CA ILE A 646 19.27 22.73 -2.82
C ILE A 646 18.61 23.54 -3.93
N LEU A 647 18.02 22.87 -4.93
CA LEU A 647 17.32 23.52 -6.05
C LEU A 647 16.01 24.21 -5.65
N VAL A 648 15.43 23.90 -4.49
CA VAL A 648 14.26 24.61 -3.92
C VAL A 648 14.68 25.89 -3.18
N TYR A 649 15.97 26.08 -2.87
CA TYR A 649 16.52 27.23 -2.15
C TYR A 649 17.36 28.20 -3.02
N ILE A 650 17.52 27.91 -4.31
CA ILE A 650 18.07 28.82 -5.34
C ILE A 650 16.93 29.23 -6.24
#